data_AF-A0A1G8PCQ0-F1
#
_entry.id   AF-A0A1G8PCQ0-F1
#
_cell.length_a   1.000
_cell.length_b   1.000
_cell.length_c   1.000
_cell.angle_alpha   90.00
_cell.angle_beta   90.00
_cell.angle_gamma   90.00
#
_symmetry.space_group_name_H-M   'P 1'
#
loop_
_entity.id
_entity.type
_entity.pdbx_description
1 polymer ?
#
loop_
_entity_poly.entity_id
_entity_poly.type
_entity_poly.pdbx_seq_one_letter_code
_entity_poly.pdbx_strand_id
1 'polypeptide(L)'
;MKKLGSMILAVVLLMTGLAGCNQGGGADHTEAVTLSPEATSAALQNGVHVELGEYVLDGDENLTVTKKSVEVSKSEGYKVESYDIKLGDLTELSDFITLRIPYDTTYCEEGQDPSKCVGAKYKNNATGEWEDVLFEVDSDRDEIIIYTDHLSTYGVFHVKNEGRRNAEITNIYADISDIDKKQAMETLREYVRGSGVDGEEAAGLAAMILTAHNGLMGGIAESVGEVGFGTDLAGTILNMASLGSPTFDTSLADSAYKKMNKLGKVAAAVKIGAIMLSTEKTDADTLGLYKDTAMLALSYAESAAWGLAASGLFIFDYTITSLFEQGLAMKMDQINEVYAFFNDEYVSKDRQGFEWTARSLKDWRQVLIDIAEANPNDADAKAAIEAEIERYARVFWTLSSGEMDVVVSEMKKSSKGSATIPNATEAEVKTMVGGYKAQLYERLYPVTQSVSVYMQRKAEAAYLAALNEVKAFFNQSITFNIVEDVPDGEKSQYDGYALRFAPLSENAVKESWRGTLKGAAGASTKFTLLGYVQAGCPKELQLFKPSDDPESDEPELTLGFKLSAPVTEVKLGGLPLEGLLGTYSATFTSEGETATYNFTFMYYEGQLVFMPEGKDFGTAFLLLPGPYKYDPSTATATCEAPSDALSFSTHVRFISEEGTVRFSSDNTVEDIKEGRTSTVYGEGIKTD
;
A
#
# COMPACT_ATOMS: atom_id res chain seq x y z
N MET A 1 -42.60 2.99 11.76
CA MET A 1 -43.03 2.66 13.15
C MET A 1 -43.43 1.18 13.16
N LYS A 2 -42.83 0.22 13.85
CA LYS A 2 -41.87 0.15 14.96
C LYS A 2 -40.76 -0.85 14.57
N LYS A 3 -39.48 -0.52 14.78
CA LYS A 3 -38.39 -1.50 14.85
C LYS A 3 -38.56 -2.27 16.17
N LEU A 4 -38.64 -3.59 16.11
CA LEU A 4 -38.49 -4.47 17.27
C LEU A 4 -37.32 -5.39 16.94
N GLY A 5 -36.14 -5.01 17.42
CA GLY A 5 -34.98 -5.89 17.43
C GLY A 5 -35.26 -7.02 18.41
N SER A 6 -35.12 -8.25 17.93
CA SER A 6 -35.13 -9.45 18.76
C SER A 6 -33.69 -9.96 18.82
N MET A 7 -32.91 -9.49 19.80
CA MET A 7 -31.71 -10.18 20.24
C MET A 7 -32.15 -11.49 20.90
N ILE A 8 -31.91 -12.62 20.24
CA ILE A 8 -32.06 -13.94 20.86
C ILE A 8 -30.71 -14.29 21.49
N LEU A 9 -30.69 -14.27 22.83
CA LEU A 9 -29.55 -14.65 23.65
C LEU A 9 -29.45 -16.19 23.68
N ALA A 10 -28.38 -16.76 23.13
CA ALA A 10 -28.14 -18.19 23.18
C ALA A 10 -27.80 -18.64 24.62
N VAL A 11 -28.41 -19.73 25.06
CA VAL A 11 -28.19 -20.34 26.38
C VAL A 11 -26.94 -21.22 26.31
N VAL A 12 -25.91 -20.88 27.09
CA VAL A 12 -24.68 -21.67 27.24
C VAL A 12 -25.01 -23.03 27.90
N LEU A 13 -24.88 -24.12 27.15
CA LEU A 13 -24.89 -25.49 27.69
C LEU A 13 -23.47 -25.90 28.07
N LEU A 14 -23.10 -25.59 29.32
CA LEU A 14 -21.83 -25.99 29.94
C LEU A 14 -21.79 -27.52 30.15
N MET A 15 -20.96 -28.23 29.38
CA MET A 15 -20.49 -29.56 29.74
C MET A 15 -19.23 -29.42 30.61
N THR A 16 -19.41 -29.28 31.92
CA THR A 16 -18.29 -29.22 32.87
C THR A 16 -17.65 -30.59 33.05
N GLY A 17 -16.50 -30.80 32.42
CA GLY A 17 -15.54 -31.84 32.80
C GLY A 17 -14.72 -31.39 34.01
N LEU A 18 -15.05 -31.90 35.19
CA LEU A 18 -14.29 -31.71 36.43
C LEU A 18 -12.91 -32.38 36.36
N ALA A 19 -11.82 -31.60 36.43
CA ALA A 19 -10.61 -31.96 37.17
C ALA A 19 -9.64 -30.77 37.34
N GLY A 20 -9.55 -30.26 38.58
CA GLY A 20 -8.26 -29.91 39.21
C GLY A 20 -7.73 -28.47 39.09
N CYS A 21 -7.96 -27.65 40.11
CA CYS A 21 -7.14 -26.48 40.41
C CYS A 21 -5.73 -26.89 40.89
N ASN A 22 -4.66 -26.42 40.24
CA ASN A 22 -3.49 -25.86 40.94
C ASN A 22 -2.60 -24.99 40.02
N GLN A 23 -1.92 -24.03 40.64
CA GLN A 23 -1.14 -22.90 40.13
C GLN A 23 0.00 -23.20 39.14
N GLY A 24 0.23 -22.24 38.22
CA GLY A 24 1.56 -21.78 37.82
C GLY A 24 2.13 -22.33 36.50
N GLY A 25 1.85 -21.64 35.39
CA GLY A 25 2.48 -21.85 34.08
C GLY A 25 1.51 -21.52 32.95
N GLY A 26 1.88 -20.62 32.04
CA GLY A 26 1.06 -20.22 30.89
C GLY A 26 0.65 -21.43 30.06
N ALA A 27 -0.58 -21.89 30.24
CA ALA A 27 -1.18 -22.96 29.46
C ALA A 27 -2.27 -22.36 28.60
N ASP A 28 -2.32 -22.80 27.34
CA ASP A 28 -3.35 -22.41 26.39
C ASP A 28 -4.74 -22.75 26.97
N HIS A 29 -5.66 -21.80 26.96
CA HIS A 29 -7.04 -22.00 27.43
C HIS A 29 -7.99 -22.05 26.25
N THR A 30 -8.62 -23.20 26.03
CA THR A 30 -9.54 -23.44 24.93
C THR A 30 -10.99 -23.41 25.41
N GLU A 31 -11.80 -22.60 24.74
CA GLU A 31 -13.25 -22.57 24.88
C GLU A 31 -13.91 -23.01 23.57
N ALA A 32 -15.06 -23.66 23.67
CA ALA A 32 -15.83 -24.11 22.52
C ALA A 32 -17.32 -23.80 22.68
N VAL A 33 -17.95 -23.41 21.58
CA VAL A 33 -19.39 -23.10 21.49
C VAL A 33 -19.91 -23.56 20.14
N THR A 34 -21.14 -24.05 20.08
CA THR A 34 -21.79 -24.42 18.83
C THR A 34 -22.52 -23.20 18.27
N LEU A 35 -22.26 -22.88 16.99
CA LEU A 35 -22.96 -21.88 16.21
C LEU A 35 -23.85 -22.58 15.19
N SER A 36 -24.94 -21.93 14.79
CA SER A 36 -25.85 -22.44 13.76
C SER A 36 -26.22 -21.31 12.78
N PRO A 37 -26.85 -21.62 11.63
CA PRO A 37 -27.37 -20.60 10.71
C PRO A 37 -28.36 -19.62 11.39
N GLU A 38 -29.06 -20.04 12.45
CA GLU A 38 -30.00 -19.22 13.22
C GLU A 38 -29.35 -18.51 14.42
N ALA A 39 -28.12 -18.88 14.78
CA ALA A 39 -27.35 -18.35 15.90
C ALA A 39 -25.87 -18.21 15.51
N THR A 40 -25.57 -17.13 14.77
CA THR A 40 -24.26 -16.91 14.13
C THR A 40 -23.25 -16.14 14.99
N SER A 41 -23.58 -15.80 16.24
CA SER A 41 -22.70 -15.06 17.13
C SER A 41 -22.55 -15.73 18.51
N ALA A 42 -21.37 -15.58 19.10
CA ALA A 42 -21.10 -16.03 20.46
C ALA A 42 -20.10 -15.12 21.18
N ALA A 43 -20.42 -14.78 22.43
CA ALA A 43 -19.48 -14.22 23.40
C ALA A 43 -18.88 -15.34 24.25
N LEU A 44 -17.55 -15.40 24.32
CA LEU A 44 -16.81 -16.39 25.09
C LEU A 44 -16.34 -15.79 26.44
N GLN A 45 -16.03 -16.65 27.41
CA GLN A 45 -15.65 -16.23 28.77
C GLN A 45 -14.27 -15.56 28.80
N ASN A 46 -13.39 -15.89 27.85
CA ASN A 46 -12.11 -15.21 27.61
C ASN A 46 -12.26 -13.78 27.07
N GLY A 47 -13.50 -13.28 26.90
CA GLY A 47 -13.81 -11.93 26.42
C GLY A 47 -13.84 -11.79 24.90
N VAL A 48 -13.48 -12.84 24.15
CA VAL A 48 -13.57 -12.82 22.69
C VAL A 48 -15.04 -12.95 22.28
N HIS A 49 -15.47 -12.12 21.33
CA HIS A 49 -16.76 -12.27 20.68
C HIS A 49 -16.57 -12.53 19.18
N VAL A 50 -17.23 -13.57 18.68
CA VAL A 50 -17.18 -13.96 17.26
C VAL A 50 -18.57 -13.81 16.66
N GLU A 51 -18.64 -13.16 15.50
CA GLU A 51 -19.87 -12.97 14.73
C GLU A 51 -19.63 -13.43 13.29
N LEU A 52 -20.37 -14.45 12.87
CA LEU A 52 -20.35 -14.97 11.51
C LEU A 52 -21.39 -14.25 10.65
N GLY A 53 -21.07 -14.08 9.36
CA GLY A 53 -22.06 -13.67 8.37
C GLY A 53 -23.21 -14.69 8.26
N GLU A 54 -24.41 -14.20 7.89
CA GLU A 54 -25.66 -14.98 7.79
C GLU A 54 -25.53 -16.22 6.87
N TYR A 55 -24.58 -16.20 5.93
CA TYR A 55 -24.40 -17.23 4.92
C TYR A 55 -23.16 -18.12 5.13
N VAL A 56 -22.45 -18.00 6.27
CA VAL A 56 -21.23 -18.77 6.52
C VAL A 56 -21.52 -20.26 6.76
N LEU A 57 -22.53 -20.58 7.56
CA LEU A 57 -22.83 -21.95 8.00
C LEU A 57 -23.96 -22.60 7.19
N ASP A 58 -23.79 -23.89 6.85
CA ASP A 58 -24.85 -24.73 6.25
C ASP A 58 -25.62 -25.55 7.31
N GLY A 59 -25.11 -25.57 8.53
CA GLY A 59 -25.63 -26.30 9.67
C GLY A 59 -24.82 -26.00 10.93
N ASP A 60 -25.10 -26.73 12.00
CA ASP A 60 -24.43 -26.54 13.29
C ASP A 60 -22.93 -26.86 13.19
N GLU A 61 -22.08 -25.91 13.62
CA GLU A 61 -20.63 -26.05 13.64
C GLU A 61 -20.03 -25.62 14.97
N ASN A 62 -18.92 -26.25 15.36
CA ASN A 62 -18.24 -25.94 16.62
C ASN A 62 -17.17 -24.86 16.43
N LEU A 63 -17.43 -23.67 16.98
CA LEU A 63 -16.42 -22.62 17.15
C LEU A 63 -15.53 -22.98 18.35
N THR A 64 -14.22 -22.95 18.14
CA THR A 64 -13.20 -23.14 19.17
C THR A 64 -12.28 -21.93 19.20
N VAL A 65 -12.11 -21.32 20.37
CA VAL A 65 -11.18 -20.19 20.59
C VAL A 65 -10.19 -20.58 21.67
N THR A 66 -8.90 -20.59 21.31
CA THR A 66 -7.82 -20.93 22.23
C THR A 66 -6.95 -19.72 22.51
N LYS A 67 -7.03 -19.16 23.72
CA LYS A 67 -6.10 -18.12 24.18
C LYS A 67 -4.71 -18.74 24.31
N LYS A 68 -3.77 -18.22 23.54
CA LYS A 68 -2.37 -18.66 23.52
C LYS A 68 -1.56 -17.98 24.61
N SER A 69 -0.46 -18.62 24.96
CA SER A 69 0.56 -18.01 25.81
C SER A 69 1.06 -16.70 25.20
N VAL A 70 1.19 -15.68 26.04
CA VAL A 70 1.67 -14.36 25.63
C VAL A 70 3.09 -14.47 25.04
N GLU A 71 3.27 -13.96 23.82
CA GLU A 71 4.56 -13.86 23.16
C GLU A 71 5.20 -12.51 23.52
N VAL A 72 6.46 -12.48 23.96
CA VAL A 72 7.18 -11.22 24.26
C VAL A 72 8.54 -11.25 23.59
N SER A 73 8.80 -10.30 22.70
CA SER A 73 10.12 -10.08 22.11
C SER A 73 10.79 -8.86 22.74
N LYS A 74 11.88 -9.08 23.48
CA LYS A 74 12.66 -7.99 24.07
C LYS A 74 13.52 -7.24 23.04
N SER A 75 13.95 -7.92 21.98
CA SER A 75 14.76 -7.34 20.89
C SER A 75 13.93 -6.56 19.90
N GLU A 76 12.73 -7.04 19.58
CA GLU A 76 11.80 -6.39 18.62
C GLU A 76 10.73 -5.56 19.32
N GLY A 77 10.75 -5.54 20.66
CA GLY A 77 10.00 -4.59 21.47
C GLY A 77 8.50 -4.88 21.61
N TYR A 78 7.97 -5.95 21.01
CA TYR A 78 6.54 -6.26 21.01
C TYR A 78 6.13 -7.27 22.10
N LYS A 79 4.84 -7.20 22.47
CA LYS A 79 4.11 -8.20 23.27
C LYS A 79 2.85 -8.55 22.47
N VAL A 80 2.55 -9.84 22.34
CA VAL A 80 1.36 -10.34 21.64
C VAL A 80 0.52 -11.17 22.59
N GLU A 81 -0.74 -10.75 22.77
CA GLU A 81 -1.78 -11.63 23.28
C GLU A 81 -2.56 -12.19 22.09
N SER A 82 -2.61 -13.52 21.96
CA SER A 82 -3.16 -14.15 20.76
C SER A 82 -4.19 -15.22 21.04
N TYR A 83 -5.07 -15.42 20.08
CA TYR A 83 -6.21 -16.33 20.13
C TYR A 83 -6.26 -17.13 18.83
N ASP A 84 -6.17 -18.46 18.93
CA ASP A 84 -6.34 -19.38 17.81
C ASP A 84 -7.82 -19.70 17.63
N ILE A 85 -8.36 -19.38 16.46
CA ILE A 85 -9.80 -19.45 16.17
C ILE A 85 -10.05 -20.51 15.10
N LYS A 86 -10.96 -21.44 15.38
CA LYS A 86 -11.33 -22.53 14.47
C LYS A 86 -12.85 -22.72 14.45
N LEU A 87 -13.41 -23.08 13.31
CA LEU A 87 -14.83 -23.34 13.12
C LEU A 87 -15.01 -24.65 12.36
N GLY A 88 -15.28 -25.73 13.10
CA GLY A 88 -15.32 -27.08 12.53
C GLY A 88 -14.01 -27.43 11.80
N ASP A 89 -14.16 -28.01 10.61
CA ASP A 89 -13.07 -28.32 9.68
C ASP A 89 -12.90 -27.25 8.56
N LEU A 90 -13.57 -26.10 8.69
CA LEU A 90 -13.46 -25.03 7.70
C LEU A 90 -12.06 -24.41 7.71
N THR A 91 -11.51 -24.21 6.51
CA THR A 91 -10.21 -23.53 6.32
C THR A 91 -10.35 -22.20 5.58
N GLU A 92 -11.41 -22.04 4.77
CA GLU A 92 -11.74 -20.83 4.03
C GLU A 92 -13.21 -20.48 4.31
N LEU A 93 -13.52 -19.19 4.41
CA LEU A 93 -14.87 -18.71 4.67
C LEU A 93 -15.44 -18.07 3.41
N SER A 94 -16.72 -18.32 3.15
CA SER A 94 -17.46 -17.72 2.02
C SER A 94 -17.92 -16.28 2.29
N ASP A 95 -17.65 -15.77 3.50
CA ASP A 95 -17.95 -14.41 3.93
C ASP A 95 -16.91 -13.93 4.94
N PHE A 96 -16.86 -12.61 5.15
CA PHE A 96 -16.11 -12.03 6.25
C PHE A 96 -16.82 -12.33 7.58
N ILE A 97 -16.02 -12.63 8.61
CA ILE A 97 -16.45 -12.75 9.99
C ILE A 97 -15.86 -11.60 10.79
N THR A 98 -16.53 -11.27 11.90
CA THR A 98 -16.09 -10.23 12.82
C THR A 98 -15.61 -10.86 14.12
N LEU A 99 -14.40 -10.51 14.54
CA LEU A 99 -13.81 -10.93 15.81
C LEU A 99 -13.64 -9.69 16.68
N ARG A 100 -14.15 -9.71 17.90
CA ARG A 100 -13.88 -8.69 18.91
C ARG A 100 -12.95 -9.28 19.95
N ILE A 101 -11.76 -8.71 20.08
CA ILE A 101 -10.72 -9.20 20.98
C ILE A 101 -10.39 -8.08 21.98
N PRO A 102 -10.47 -8.35 23.30
CA PRO A 102 -10.13 -7.34 24.29
C PRO A 102 -8.63 -7.02 24.26
N TYR A 103 -8.28 -5.75 24.46
CA TYR A 103 -6.89 -5.31 24.63
C TYR A 103 -6.65 -4.77 26.05
N ASP A 104 -5.39 -4.77 26.48
CA ASP A 104 -4.99 -4.27 27.79
C ASP A 104 -4.52 -2.82 27.67
N THR A 105 -5.32 -1.91 28.25
CA THR A 105 -5.08 -0.46 28.24
C THR A 105 -3.82 -0.04 28.99
N THR A 106 -3.27 -0.90 29.88
CA THR A 106 -2.07 -0.57 30.66
C THR A 106 -0.79 -0.48 29.83
N TYR A 107 -0.83 -0.93 28.58
CA TYR A 107 0.30 -0.83 27.64
C TYR A 107 0.32 0.46 26.82
N CYS A 108 -0.74 1.26 26.90
CA CYS A 108 -0.78 2.60 26.34
C CYS A 108 -0.29 3.62 27.36
N GLU A 109 0.33 4.71 26.90
CA GLU A 109 0.69 5.80 27.80
C GLU A 109 -0.58 6.44 28.39
N GLU A 110 -0.50 6.97 29.61
CA GLU A 110 -1.66 7.55 30.28
C GLU A 110 -2.22 8.74 29.47
N GLY A 111 -3.45 8.61 28.98
CA GLY A 111 -4.10 9.61 28.12
C GLY A 111 -3.81 9.46 26.63
N GLN A 112 -3.00 8.48 26.21
CA GLN A 112 -2.80 8.14 24.80
C GLN A 112 -4.05 7.49 24.22
N ASP A 113 -4.42 7.90 23.01
CA ASP A 113 -5.49 7.27 22.25
C ASP A 113 -5.14 5.80 21.94
N PRO A 114 -5.98 4.82 22.37
CA PRO A 114 -5.79 3.39 22.11
C PRO A 114 -5.55 3.03 20.63
N SER A 115 -6.15 3.78 19.70
CA SER A 115 -5.94 3.59 18.26
C SER A 115 -4.48 3.76 17.82
N LYS A 116 -3.67 4.46 18.63
CA LYS A 116 -2.26 4.77 18.35
C LYS A 116 -1.27 3.78 18.98
N CYS A 117 -1.68 2.99 19.98
CA CYS A 117 -0.80 2.11 20.76
C CYS A 117 -1.16 0.63 20.65
N VAL A 118 -2.29 0.29 20.03
CA VAL A 118 -2.79 -1.08 19.89
C VAL A 118 -3.05 -1.38 18.41
N GLY A 119 -2.66 -2.56 17.94
CA GLY A 119 -3.00 -3.04 16.59
C GLY A 119 -3.28 -4.54 16.56
N ALA A 120 -3.78 -5.05 15.43
CA ALA A 120 -4.01 -6.47 15.25
C ALA A 120 -3.26 -7.05 14.05
N LYS A 121 -2.87 -8.32 14.19
CA LYS A 121 -2.29 -9.14 13.13
C LYS A 121 -2.85 -10.55 13.17
N TYR A 122 -2.71 -11.28 12.08
CA TYR A 122 -2.95 -12.72 12.04
C TYR A 122 -1.65 -13.46 11.75
N LYS A 123 -1.55 -14.72 12.19
CA LYS A 123 -0.40 -15.56 11.92
C LYS A 123 -0.63 -16.29 10.60
N ASN A 124 0.21 -16.05 9.60
CA ASN A 124 0.11 -16.79 8.35
C ASN A 124 0.71 -18.19 8.57
N ASN A 125 -0.11 -19.23 8.42
CA ASN A 125 0.31 -20.62 8.67
C ASN A 125 1.35 -21.12 7.64
N ALA A 126 1.40 -20.54 6.44
CA ALA A 126 2.35 -20.93 5.40
C ALA A 126 3.75 -20.34 5.63
N THR A 127 3.85 -19.08 6.07
CA THR A 127 5.13 -18.38 6.32
C THR A 127 5.58 -18.49 7.77
N GLY A 128 4.64 -18.67 8.70
CA GLY A 128 4.86 -18.60 10.14
C GLY A 128 4.95 -17.17 10.68
N GLU A 129 4.81 -16.16 9.83
CA GLU A 129 4.96 -14.74 10.16
C GLU A 129 3.64 -14.09 10.57
N TRP A 130 3.73 -12.99 11.32
CA TRP A 130 2.57 -12.17 11.67
C TRP A 130 2.31 -11.11 10.60
N GLU A 131 1.13 -11.14 10.00
CA GLU A 131 0.71 -10.24 8.92
C GLU A 131 -0.42 -9.31 9.37
N ASP A 132 -0.42 -8.07 8.88
CA ASP A 132 -1.46 -7.10 9.21
C ASP A 132 -2.85 -7.59 8.75
N VAL A 133 -3.86 -7.40 9.59
CA VAL A 133 -5.26 -7.76 9.31
C VAL A 133 -6.14 -6.50 9.35
N LEU A 134 -7.30 -6.53 8.72
CA LEU A 134 -8.25 -5.42 8.78
C LEU A 134 -8.84 -5.33 10.20
N PHE A 135 -8.68 -4.19 10.87
CA PHE A 135 -9.22 -3.98 12.21
C PHE A 135 -9.65 -2.53 12.49
N GLU A 136 -10.57 -2.40 13.45
CA GLU A 136 -11.02 -1.17 14.09
C GLU A 136 -10.69 -1.22 15.60
N VAL A 137 -10.46 -0.06 16.23
CA VAL A 137 -10.30 0.02 17.70
C VAL A 137 -11.57 0.61 18.31
N ASP A 138 -12.23 -0.16 19.16
CA ASP A 138 -13.40 0.26 19.95
C ASP A 138 -12.91 0.66 21.35
N SER A 139 -12.52 1.93 21.47
CA SER A 139 -11.96 2.49 22.71
C SER A 139 -12.98 2.65 23.84
N ASP A 140 -14.28 2.64 23.52
CA ASP A 140 -15.35 2.66 24.52
C ASP A 140 -15.49 1.32 25.24
N ARG A 141 -15.07 0.23 24.59
CA ARG A 141 -15.21 -1.15 25.11
C ARG A 141 -13.88 -1.84 25.39
N ASP A 142 -12.76 -1.18 25.11
CA ASP A 142 -11.42 -1.76 25.17
C ASP A 142 -11.27 -3.02 24.29
N GLU A 143 -11.87 -2.98 23.09
CA GLU A 143 -11.86 -4.08 22.11
C GLU A 143 -11.19 -3.67 20.79
N ILE A 144 -10.48 -4.60 20.16
CA ILE A 144 -10.20 -4.52 18.72
C ILE A 144 -11.24 -5.34 17.97
N ILE A 145 -11.81 -4.76 16.92
CA ILE A 145 -12.74 -5.41 16.00
C ILE A 145 -11.96 -5.80 14.74
N ILE A 146 -11.72 -7.09 14.52
CA ILE A 146 -11.02 -7.63 13.34
C ILE A 146 -12.06 -8.14 12.34
N TYR A 147 -11.87 -7.82 11.07
CA TYR A 147 -12.66 -8.36 9.96
C TYR A 147 -11.79 -9.31 9.12
N THR A 148 -12.21 -10.56 8.94
CA THR A 148 -11.40 -11.58 8.25
C THR A 148 -12.27 -12.58 7.48
N ASP A 149 -11.76 -13.11 6.37
CA ASP A 149 -12.39 -14.14 5.52
C ASP A 149 -11.74 -15.53 5.68
N HIS A 150 -10.83 -15.66 6.64
CA HIS A 150 -10.13 -16.90 6.94
C HIS A 150 -10.00 -17.10 8.45
N LEU A 151 -9.66 -18.33 8.84
CA LEU A 151 -9.45 -18.72 10.24
C LEU A 151 -7.96 -18.85 10.51
N SER A 152 -7.49 -18.25 11.61
CA SER A 152 -6.10 -18.32 12.03
C SER A 152 -5.93 -17.98 13.52
N THR A 153 -4.68 -17.86 13.95
CA THR A 153 -4.30 -17.21 15.21
C THR A 153 -4.22 -15.70 15.00
N TYR A 154 -4.99 -14.94 15.77
CA TYR A 154 -4.99 -13.47 15.75
C TYR A 154 -4.33 -12.92 17.01
N GLY A 155 -3.56 -11.85 16.88
CA GLY A 155 -2.78 -11.26 17.97
C GLY A 155 -2.93 -9.74 18.05
N VAL A 156 -2.90 -9.22 19.27
CA VAL A 156 -2.91 -7.78 19.58
C VAL A 156 -1.47 -7.30 19.83
N PHE A 157 -1.02 -6.23 19.14
CA PHE A 157 0.36 -5.73 19.08
C PHE A 157 0.50 -4.28 19.58
N HIS A 158 1.69 -3.91 20.09
CA HIS A 158 2.05 -2.56 20.58
C HIS A 158 3.32 -1.99 19.89
N VAL A 159 3.41 -0.67 19.67
CA VAL A 159 4.44 0.04 18.84
C VAL A 159 5.65 0.57 19.66
N LYS A 160 6.87 0.62 19.09
CA LYS A 160 8.10 1.24 19.71
C LYS A 160 9.07 1.89 18.69
N ASN A 161 9.95 2.78 19.18
CA ASN A 161 11.14 3.41 18.52
C ASN A 161 10.94 4.73 17.72
N GLU A 162 9.99 5.57 18.09
CA GLU A 162 9.81 6.90 17.47
C GLU A 162 11.06 7.81 17.58
N GLY A 163 11.38 8.57 16.53
CA GLY A 163 12.43 9.60 16.50
C GLY A 163 13.88 9.11 16.28
N ARG A 164 14.11 7.80 16.11
CA ARG A 164 15.45 7.20 15.88
C ARG A 164 15.67 6.85 14.40
N ARG A 165 16.95 6.71 13.99
CA ARG A 165 17.30 6.32 12.60
C ARG A 165 16.75 4.97 12.13
N ASN A 166 16.36 4.12 13.07
CA ASN A 166 15.75 2.80 12.85
C ASN A 166 14.26 2.79 13.18
N ALA A 167 13.59 3.94 13.19
CA ALA A 167 12.14 4.02 13.34
C ALA A 167 11.47 3.17 12.25
N GLU A 168 10.46 2.40 12.63
CA GLU A 168 9.72 1.55 11.71
C GLU A 168 8.23 1.56 12.08
N ILE A 169 7.39 1.38 11.08
CA ILE A 169 5.96 1.20 11.23
C ILE A 169 5.74 -0.26 11.58
N THR A 170 5.27 -0.55 12.79
CA THR A 170 5.04 -1.94 13.22
C THR A 170 3.62 -2.42 12.92
N ASN A 171 2.63 -1.54 13.02
CA ASN A 171 1.20 -1.82 12.78
C ASN A 171 0.59 -0.79 11.84
N ILE A 172 -0.48 -1.18 11.15
CA ILE A 172 -1.27 -0.32 10.28
C ILE A 172 -2.71 -0.30 10.77
N TYR A 173 -3.23 0.88 11.06
CA TYR A 173 -4.66 1.08 11.24
C TYR A 173 -5.28 1.46 9.89
N ALA A 174 -6.22 0.66 9.39
CA ALA A 174 -6.82 0.88 8.06
C ALA A 174 -8.21 1.53 8.17
N ASP A 175 -8.32 2.59 8.98
CA ASP A 175 -9.57 3.33 9.14
C ASP A 175 -9.74 4.38 8.04
N ILE A 176 -10.96 4.44 7.52
CA ILE A 176 -11.38 5.39 6.48
C ILE A 176 -12.40 6.41 7.00
N SER A 177 -12.83 6.29 8.26
CA SER A 177 -13.92 7.07 8.86
C SER A 177 -13.63 8.57 8.83
N ASP A 178 -12.37 8.94 9.06
CA ASP A 178 -11.94 10.33 9.13
C ASP A 178 -11.59 10.96 7.76
N ILE A 179 -11.53 10.15 6.68
CA ILE A 179 -11.30 10.68 5.32
C ILE A 179 -12.47 11.60 4.91
N ASP A 180 -12.17 12.84 4.51
CA ASP A 180 -13.21 13.79 4.08
C ASP A 180 -13.87 13.35 2.75
N LYS A 181 -15.21 13.43 2.71
CA LYS A 181 -15.99 13.06 1.51
C LYS A 181 -15.60 13.90 0.30
N LYS A 182 -15.48 15.22 0.44
CA LYS A 182 -15.23 16.10 -0.72
C LYS A 182 -13.84 15.86 -1.28
N GLN A 183 -12.87 15.64 -0.41
CA GLN A 183 -11.51 15.30 -0.80
C GLN A 183 -11.45 13.97 -1.54
N ALA A 184 -12.07 12.91 -0.98
CA ALA A 184 -12.18 11.63 -1.68
C ALA A 184 -12.84 11.79 -3.06
N MET A 185 -13.93 12.58 -3.16
CA MET A 185 -14.56 12.86 -4.46
C MET A 185 -13.64 13.62 -5.42
N GLU A 186 -12.86 14.60 -4.95
CA GLU A 186 -11.96 15.36 -5.81
C GLU A 186 -10.78 14.51 -6.30
N THR A 187 -10.22 13.64 -5.45
CA THR A 187 -9.22 12.63 -5.84
C THR A 187 -9.74 11.75 -6.97
N LEU A 188 -10.96 11.24 -6.86
CA LEU A 188 -11.57 10.42 -7.91
C LEU A 188 -11.86 11.23 -9.18
N ARG A 189 -12.24 12.51 -9.07
CA ARG A 189 -12.44 13.41 -10.22
C ARG A 189 -11.17 13.72 -10.96
N GLU A 190 -10.08 14.02 -10.25
CA GLU A 190 -8.77 14.27 -10.87
C GLU A 190 -8.37 13.05 -11.70
N TYR A 191 -8.48 11.86 -11.10
CA TYR A 191 -8.19 10.60 -11.76
C TYR A 191 -9.03 10.39 -13.02
N VAL A 192 -10.33 10.72 -12.97
CA VAL A 192 -11.22 10.65 -14.13
C VAL A 192 -10.85 11.65 -15.23
N ARG A 193 -10.62 12.92 -14.88
CA ARG A 193 -10.21 13.96 -15.83
C ARG A 193 -8.86 13.63 -16.48
N GLY A 194 -7.95 13.02 -15.73
CA GLY A 194 -6.62 12.60 -16.17
C GLY A 194 -6.59 11.34 -17.03
N SER A 195 -7.74 10.72 -17.34
CA SER A 195 -7.80 9.41 -18.04
C SER A 195 -6.97 8.33 -17.35
N GLY A 196 -7.03 8.28 -16.01
CA GLY A 196 -6.39 7.23 -15.23
C GLY A 196 -4.90 7.47 -14.91
N VAL A 197 -4.38 8.65 -15.22
CA VAL A 197 -3.01 9.05 -14.87
C VAL A 197 -2.93 9.45 -13.39
N ASP A 198 -1.80 9.15 -12.76
CA ASP A 198 -1.46 9.59 -11.40
C ASP A 198 -1.54 11.13 -11.27
N GLY A 199 -1.98 11.60 -10.12
CA GLY A 199 -2.26 13.02 -9.86
C GLY A 199 -1.89 13.47 -8.45
N GLU A 200 -1.93 14.79 -8.24
CA GLU A 200 -1.51 15.42 -6.99
C GLU A 200 -2.53 15.21 -5.87
N GLU A 201 -3.83 15.12 -6.18
CA GLU A 201 -4.89 14.91 -5.18
C GLU A 201 -4.80 13.52 -4.55
N ALA A 202 -4.44 12.50 -5.34
CA ALA A 202 -4.24 11.15 -4.82
C ALA A 202 -2.98 11.06 -3.94
N ALA A 203 -1.86 11.63 -4.39
CA ALA A 203 -0.64 11.70 -3.57
C ALA A 203 -0.86 12.50 -2.28
N GLY A 204 -1.62 13.60 -2.35
CA GLY A 204 -1.99 14.43 -1.21
C GLY A 204 -2.86 13.69 -0.21
N LEU A 205 -3.91 13.01 -0.69
CA LEU A 205 -4.77 12.17 0.15
C LEU A 205 -3.96 11.09 0.88
N ALA A 206 -3.07 10.40 0.18
CA ALA A 206 -2.16 9.45 0.82
C ALA A 206 -1.28 10.11 1.88
N ALA A 207 -0.67 11.27 1.59
CA ALA A 207 0.15 11.97 2.57
C ALA A 207 -0.63 12.27 3.87
N MET A 208 -1.88 12.76 3.79
CA MET A 208 -2.70 13.00 4.99
C MET A 208 -3.12 11.72 5.71
N ILE A 209 -3.37 10.63 4.98
CA ILE A 209 -3.66 9.32 5.59
C ILE A 209 -2.48 8.88 6.46
N LEU A 210 -1.26 9.03 5.94
CA LEU A 210 -0.04 8.63 6.63
C LEU A 210 0.27 9.51 7.85
N THR A 211 -0.01 10.82 7.76
CA THR A 211 0.35 11.76 8.84
C THR A 211 -0.73 11.98 9.89
N ALA A 212 -2.02 11.91 9.51
CA ALA A 212 -3.13 12.31 10.37
C ALA A 212 -4.10 11.18 10.74
N HIS A 213 -4.48 10.31 9.79
CA HIS A 213 -5.64 9.43 9.96
C HIS A 213 -5.27 8.04 10.48
N ASN A 214 -4.16 7.45 9.99
CA ASN A 214 -3.82 6.06 10.30
C ASN A 214 -2.69 5.92 11.34
N GLY A 215 -2.30 7.04 11.97
CA GLY A 215 -1.28 7.07 13.01
C GLY A 215 0.13 6.65 12.57
N LEU A 216 0.34 6.31 11.29
CA LEU A 216 1.60 5.76 10.74
C LEU A 216 2.82 6.63 11.08
N MET A 217 2.58 7.95 11.15
CA MET A 217 3.54 9.01 11.45
C MET A 217 2.99 10.02 12.47
N GLY A 218 1.96 9.66 13.25
CA GLY A 218 1.16 10.60 14.06
C GLY A 218 1.74 10.94 15.44
N GLY A 219 2.61 10.11 16.02
CA GLY A 219 3.22 10.38 17.35
C GLY A 219 4.16 11.60 17.37
N ILE A 220 4.48 12.12 16.19
CA ILE A 220 5.38 13.24 15.96
C ILE A 220 4.67 14.60 16.15
N ALA A 221 3.33 14.62 16.14
CA ALA A 221 2.55 15.86 16.24
C ALA A 221 2.27 16.30 17.69
N GLU A 222 2.27 15.38 18.67
CA GLU A 222 1.92 15.67 20.06
C GLU A 222 3.13 16.07 20.94
N SER A 223 4.37 15.76 20.52
CA SER A 223 5.58 16.00 21.32
C SER A 223 6.24 17.37 21.10
N VAL A 224 5.72 18.21 20.19
CA VAL A 224 6.26 19.55 19.92
C VAL A 224 5.12 20.53 19.74
N GLY A 225 5.01 21.49 20.67
CA GLY A 225 4.03 22.55 20.55
C GLY A 225 4.16 23.28 19.21
N GLU A 226 3.07 23.31 18.44
CA GLU A 226 2.74 24.19 17.30
C GLU A 226 3.88 25.00 16.64
N VAL A 227 5.03 24.43 16.28
CA VAL A 227 5.95 25.10 15.34
C VAL A 227 6.79 24.08 14.59
N GLY A 228 6.62 24.00 13.26
CA GLY A 228 7.68 23.52 12.36
C GLY A 228 7.34 22.29 11.53
N PHE A 229 7.39 21.09 12.11
CA PHE A 229 7.46 19.84 11.32
C PHE A 229 6.21 18.96 11.35
N GLY A 230 5.43 18.96 12.43
CA GLY A 230 4.15 18.22 12.49
C GLY A 230 3.14 18.68 11.43
N THR A 231 3.22 19.95 11.01
CA THR A 231 2.41 20.55 9.94
C THR A 231 2.99 20.37 8.53
N ASP A 232 4.27 20.01 8.37
CA ASP A 232 4.97 19.92 7.07
C ASP A 232 5.44 18.49 6.72
N LEU A 233 5.11 17.49 7.54
CA LEU A 233 5.41 16.09 7.21
C LEU A 233 4.65 15.62 5.97
N ALA A 234 3.39 16.06 5.81
CA ALA A 234 2.62 15.81 4.61
C ALA A 234 3.27 16.50 3.39
N GLY A 235 3.76 17.74 3.56
CA GLY A 235 4.55 18.45 2.55
C GLY A 235 5.85 17.74 2.21
N THR A 236 6.53 17.15 3.20
CA THR A 236 7.75 16.36 3.00
C THR A 236 7.48 15.08 2.23
N ILE A 237 6.41 14.35 2.54
CA ILE A 237 5.98 13.16 1.81
C ILE A 237 5.58 13.52 0.37
N LEU A 238 4.86 14.63 0.18
CA LEU A 238 4.51 15.16 -1.13
C LEU A 238 5.76 15.54 -1.95
N ASN A 239 6.74 16.20 -1.34
CA ASN A 239 8.01 16.54 -1.98
C ASN A 239 8.81 15.29 -2.37
N MET A 240 8.77 14.23 -1.56
CA MET A 240 9.36 12.93 -1.92
C MET A 240 8.62 12.28 -3.09
N ALA A 241 7.29 12.37 -3.10
CA ALA A 241 6.46 11.89 -4.19
C ALA A 241 6.50 12.79 -5.45
N SER A 242 7.15 13.95 -5.41
CA SER A 242 7.21 14.84 -6.59
C SER A 242 8.29 14.40 -7.59
N LEU A 243 7.96 14.43 -8.88
CA LEU A 243 8.92 14.19 -9.96
C LEU A 243 10.00 15.28 -9.96
N GLY A 244 11.27 14.88 -9.86
CA GLY A 244 12.41 15.81 -9.90
C GLY A 244 12.88 16.31 -8.53
N SER A 245 12.55 15.61 -7.44
CA SER A 245 13.00 15.95 -6.09
C SER A 245 14.53 16.24 -6.04
N PRO A 246 14.95 17.35 -5.42
CA PRO A 246 16.38 17.66 -5.24
C PRO A 246 17.05 16.75 -4.20
N THR A 247 16.26 16.11 -3.34
CA THR A 247 16.72 15.36 -2.17
C THR A 247 16.81 13.85 -2.41
N PHE A 248 15.91 13.31 -3.22
CA PHE A 248 15.85 11.88 -3.55
C PHE A 248 16.32 11.65 -4.98
N ASP A 249 16.88 10.47 -5.24
CA ASP A 249 17.09 10.05 -6.62
C ASP A 249 15.76 9.86 -7.37
N THR A 250 15.82 9.86 -8.69
CA THR A 250 14.62 9.78 -9.54
C THR A 250 13.85 8.48 -9.36
N SER A 251 14.53 7.37 -9.06
CA SER A 251 13.93 6.04 -8.92
C SER A 251 13.13 5.91 -7.62
N LEU A 252 13.72 6.39 -6.52
CA LEU A 252 13.11 6.42 -5.20
C LEU A 252 11.92 7.39 -5.17
N ALA A 253 12.06 8.56 -5.81
CA ALA A 253 10.96 9.53 -5.95
C ALA A 253 9.81 8.98 -6.80
N ASP A 254 10.08 8.34 -7.95
CA ASP A 254 9.07 7.69 -8.79
C ASP A 254 8.36 6.54 -8.05
N SER A 255 9.11 5.75 -7.28
CA SER A 255 8.55 4.69 -6.43
C SER A 255 7.61 5.25 -5.35
N ALA A 256 8.03 6.33 -4.68
CA ALA A 256 7.18 7.04 -3.72
C ALA A 256 5.90 7.55 -4.40
N TYR A 257 6.03 8.26 -5.53
CA TYR A 257 4.90 8.83 -6.26
C TYR A 257 3.82 7.80 -6.58
N LYS A 258 4.22 6.66 -7.17
CA LYS A 258 3.32 5.58 -7.56
C LYS A 258 2.62 4.95 -6.35
N LYS A 259 3.36 4.70 -5.27
CA LYS A 259 2.80 4.10 -4.05
C LYS A 259 1.83 5.04 -3.34
N MET A 260 2.14 6.32 -3.25
CA MET A 260 1.23 7.33 -2.68
C MET A 260 -0.03 7.48 -3.54
N ASN A 261 0.14 7.57 -4.86
CA ASN A 261 -1.00 7.64 -5.78
C ASN A 261 -1.93 6.43 -5.64
N LYS A 262 -1.36 5.22 -5.61
CA LYS A 262 -2.13 4.00 -5.39
C LYS A 262 -2.88 4.05 -4.06
N LEU A 263 -2.21 4.39 -2.96
CA LEU A 263 -2.85 4.49 -1.64
C LEU A 263 -4.02 5.49 -1.64
N GLY A 264 -3.81 6.70 -2.15
CA GLY A 264 -4.84 7.74 -2.16
C GLY A 264 -6.06 7.37 -3.01
N LYS A 265 -5.84 6.80 -4.20
CA LYS A 265 -6.93 6.32 -5.07
C LYS A 265 -7.77 5.25 -4.39
N VAL A 266 -7.10 4.25 -3.79
CA VAL A 266 -7.78 3.15 -3.13
C VAL A 266 -8.57 3.69 -1.94
N ALA A 267 -7.97 4.52 -1.10
CA ALA A 267 -8.63 5.13 0.06
C ALA A 267 -9.88 5.94 -0.33
N ALA A 268 -9.78 6.76 -1.39
CA ALA A 268 -10.92 7.52 -1.90
C ALA A 268 -12.05 6.61 -2.38
N ALA A 269 -11.73 5.54 -3.11
CA ALA A 269 -12.72 4.57 -3.59
C ALA A 269 -13.44 3.87 -2.42
N VAL A 270 -12.70 3.36 -1.43
CA VAL A 270 -13.27 2.70 -0.26
C VAL A 270 -14.16 3.66 0.54
N LYS A 271 -13.74 4.92 0.71
CA LYS A 271 -14.52 5.93 1.42
C LYS A 271 -15.84 6.25 0.74
N ILE A 272 -15.83 6.50 -0.56
CA ILE A 272 -17.08 6.79 -1.29
C ILE A 272 -17.98 5.56 -1.31
N GLY A 273 -17.40 4.36 -1.42
CA GLY A 273 -18.11 3.10 -1.28
C GLY A 273 -18.89 2.96 0.04
N ALA A 274 -18.23 3.21 1.17
CA ALA A 274 -18.87 3.20 2.49
C ALA A 274 -20.02 4.24 2.61
N ILE A 275 -19.87 5.40 1.96
CA ILE A 275 -20.92 6.44 1.92
C ILE A 275 -22.14 5.98 1.12
N MET A 276 -21.93 5.27 0.01
CA MET A 276 -23.03 4.74 -0.80
C MET A 276 -23.85 3.71 -0.01
N LEU A 277 -23.19 2.79 0.69
CA LEU A 277 -23.89 1.78 1.51
C LEU A 277 -24.65 2.35 2.70
N SER A 278 -24.18 3.48 3.25
CA SER A 278 -24.78 4.09 4.44
C SER A 278 -25.92 5.07 4.13
N THR A 279 -26.15 5.43 2.86
CA THR A 279 -27.15 6.45 2.49
C THR A 279 -28.22 5.90 1.55
N GLU A 280 -29.49 5.93 1.98
CA GLU A 280 -30.64 5.47 1.17
C GLU A 280 -30.84 6.28 -0.14
N LYS A 281 -30.16 7.43 -0.28
CA LYS A 281 -30.19 8.29 -1.47
C LYS A 281 -28.84 8.96 -1.67
N THR A 282 -27.97 8.31 -2.43
CA THR A 282 -26.81 8.97 -3.02
C THR A 282 -27.30 9.89 -4.15
N ASP A 283 -26.82 11.14 -4.20
CA ASP A 283 -27.20 12.07 -5.26
C ASP A 283 -26.67 11.62 -6.64
N ALA A 284 -27.34 12.06 -7.71
CA ALA A 284 -27.03 11.64 -9.08
C ALA A 284 -25.61 12.02 -9.51
N ASP A 285 -25.06 13.09 -8.95
CA ASP A 285 -23.70 13.56 -9.25
C ASP A 285 -22.64 12.64 -8.62
N THR A 286 -22.86 12.18 -7.38
CA THR A 286 -21.99 11.19 -6.71
C THR A 286 -22.07 9.84 -7.41
N LEU A 287 -23.28 9.42 -7.82
CA LEU A 287 -23.51 8.19 -8.59
C LEU A 287 -22.81 8.24 -9.97
N GLY A 288 -22.94 9.34 -10.70
CA GLY A 288 -22.30 9.54 -12.00
C GLY A 288 -20.78 9.56 -11.91
N LEU A 289 -20.22 10.27 -10.93
CA LEU A 289 -18.79 10.30 -10.70
C LEU A 289 -18.24 8.91 -10.33
N TYR A 290 -18.88 8.21 -9.40
CA TYR A 290 -18.40 6.90 -8.97
C TYR A 290 -18.50 5.87 -10.09
N LYS A 291 -19.54 5.93 -10.93
CA LYS A 291 -19.66 5.14 -12.15
C LYS A 291 -18.47 5.37 -13.08
N ASP A 292 -18.16 6.62 -13.38
CA ASP A 292 -17.07 6.99 -14.30
C ASP A 292 -15.72 6.57 -13.70
N THR A 293 -15.52 6.79 -12.40
CA THR A 293 -14.32 6.36 -11.68
C THR A 293 -14.18 4.84 -11.65
N ALA A 294 -15.24 4.08 -11.34
CA ALA A 294 -15.18 2.63 -11.31
C ALA A 294 -14.90 2.04 -12.70
N MET A 295 -15.57 2.54 -13.74
CA MET A 295 -15.33 2.13 -15.13
C MET A 295 -13.89 2.45 -15.58
N LEU A 296 -13.37 3.61 -15.19
CA LEU A 296 -12.00 4.00 -15.50
C LEU A 296 -10.98 3.19 -14.70
N ALA A 297 -11.20 3.05 -13.39
CA ALA A 297 -10.43 2.23 -12.47
C ALA A 297 -10.26 0.81 -13.00
N LEU A 298 -11.32 0.20 -13.53
CA LEU A 298 -11.27 -1.12 -14.16
C LEU A 298 -10.47 -1.18 -15.44
N SER A 299 -10.54 -0.14 -16.27
CA SER A 299 -9.77 -0.07 -17.52
C SER A 299 -8.26 0.08 -17.29
N TYR A 300 -7.86 0.57 -16.10
CA TYR A 300 -6.47 0.82 -15.71
C TYR A 300 -6.03 0.05 -14.47
N ALA A 301 -6.84 -0.90 -13.96
CA ALA A 301 -6.59 -1.56 -12.69
C ALA A 301 -5.26 -2.32 -12.73
N GLU A 302 -4.21 -1.73 -12.19
CA GLU A 302 -2.90 -2.37 -12.02
C GLU A 302 -2.99 -3.61 -11.11
N SER A 303 -4.02 -3.69 -10.26
CA SER A 303 -4.41 -4.92 -9.57
C SER A 303 -5.88 -5.27 -9.86
N ALA A 304 -6.10 -6.47 -10.41
CA ALA A 304 -7.44 -6.99 -10.67
C ALA A 304 -8.32 -6.97 -9.41
N ALA A 305 -7.74 -7.26 -8.23
CA ALA A 305 -8.47 -7.30 -6.96
C ALA A 305 -9.11 -5.95 -6.57
N TRP A 306 -8.42 -4.83 -6.78
CA TRP A 306 -8.98 -3.50 -6.47
C TRP A 306 -10.05 -3.09 -7.47
N GLY A 307 -9.79 -3.29 -8.77
CA GLY A 307 -10.78 -3.03 -9.80
C GLY A 307 -12.08 -3.81 -9.55
N LEU A 308 -11.96 -5.08 -9.18
CA LEU A 308 -13.11 -5.94 -8.85
C LEU A 308 -13.86 -5.47 -7.59
N ALA A 309 -13.16 -5.10 -6.52
CA ALA A 309 -13.81 -4.64 -5.30
C ALA A 309 -14.53 -3.29 -5.49
N ALA A 310 -13.89 -2.32 -6.16
CA ALA A 310 -14.49 -1.00 -6.40
C ALA A 310 -15.69 -1.07 -7.37
N SER A 311 -15.61 -1.94 -8.39
CA SER A 311 -16.68 -2.13 -9.36
C SER A 311 -17.84 -2.96 -8.84
N GLY A 312 -17.57 -4.04 -8.10
CA GLY A 312 -18.59 -4.87 -7.47
C GLY A 312 -19.53 -4.03 -6.61
N LEU A 313 -19.01 -3.09 -5.83
CA LEU A 313 -19.82 -2.22 -4.98
C LEU A 313 -20.82 -1.35 -5.77
N PHE A 314 -20.39 -0.74 -6.88
CA PHE A 314 -21.26 0.08 -7.74
C PHE A 314 -22.28 -0.78 -8.49
N ILE A 315 -21.81 -1.87 -9.10
CA ILE A 315 -22.63 -2.79 -9.88
C ILE A 315 -23.75 -3.32 -8.99
N PHE A 316 -23.43 -3.74 -7.76
CA PHE A 316 -24.45 -4.28 -6.88
C PHE A 316 -25.46 -3.25 -6.44
N ASP A 317 -25.05 -2.07 -6.00
CA ASP A 317 -26.01 -1.07 -5.53
C ASP A 317 -26.93 -0.59 -6.67
N TYR A 318 -26.38 -0.28 -7.84
CA TYR A 318 -27.15 0.32 -8.94
C TYR A 318 -27.93 -0.71 -9.78
N THR A 319 -27.27 -1.77 -10.24
CA THR A 319 -27.90 -2.76 -11.13
C THR A 319 -28.96 -3.56 -10.38
N ILE A 320 -28.72 -3.98 -9.14
CA ILE A 320 -29.73 -4.69 -8.35
C ILE A 320 -30.87 -3.77 -7.97
N THR A 321 -30.63 -2.58 -7.40
CA THR A 321 -31.74 -1.70 -7.01
C THR A 321 -32.66 -1.41 -8.20
N SER A 322 -32.07 -1.12 -9.38
CA SER A 322 -32.83 -0.91 -10.61
C SER A 322 -33.57 -2.16 -11.10
N LEU A 323 -32.94 -3.34 -11.08
CA LEU A 323 -33.56 -4.60 -11.49
C LEU A 323 -34.72 -5.00 -10.56
N PHE A 324 -34.55 -4.81 -9.26
CA PHE A 324 -35.49 -5.25 -8.24
C PHE A 324 -36.68 -4.30 -8.14
N GLU A 325 -36.48 -2.98 -8.27
CA GLU A 325 -37.57 -2.03 -8.41
C GLU A 325 -38.45 -2.33 -9.64
N GLN A 326 -37.83 -2.71 -10.77
CA GLN A 326 -38.54 -3.14 -11.98
C GLN A 326 -39.26 -4.49 -11.76
N GLY A 327 -38.63 -5.43 -11.08
CA GLY A 327 -39.21 -6.74 -10.73
C GLY A 327 -40.41 -6.63 -9.77
N LEU A 328 -40.32 -5.81 -8.72
CA LEU A 328 -41.38 -5.59 -7.73
C LEU A 328 -42.59 -4.82 -8.28
N ALA A 329 -42.39 -3.99 -9.30
CA ALA A 329 -43.49 -3.30 -10.00
C ALA A 329 -44.39 -4.29 -10.78
N MET A 330 -43.88 -5.48 -11.12
CA MET A 330 -44.66 -6.54 -11.77
C MET A 330 -45.46 -7.34 -10.73
N LYS A 331 -46.69 -6.90 -10.42
CA LYS A 331 -47.64 -7.74 -9.68
C LYS A 331 -48.23 -8.80 -10.60
N MET A 332 -48.21 -10.07 -10.19
CA MET A 332 -48.98 -11.12 -10.85
C MET A 332 -49.57 -12.14 -9.88
N ASP A 333 -50.76 -12.62 -10.26
CA ASP A 333 -51.57 -13.60 -9.55
C ASP A 333 -50.99 -15.02 -9.67
N GLN A 334 -51.03 -15.75 -8.55
CA GLN A 334 -50.83 -17.20 -8.38
C GLN A 334 -49.85 -17.89 -9.35
N ILE A 335 -48.59 -18.01 -8.95
CA ILE A 335 -47.63 -18.93 -9.57
C ILE A 335 -48.06 -20.37 -9.28
N ASN A 336 -47.93 -21.28 -10.26
CA ASN A 336 -48.26 -22.70 -10.08
C ASN A 336 -47.41 -23.32 -8.95
N GLU A 337 -48.05 -24.00 -8.00
CA GLU A 337 -47.40 -24.55 -6.79
C GLU A 337 -46.27 -25.55 -7.12
N VAL A 338 -46.43 -26.36 -8.17
CA VAL A 338 -45.41 -27.34 -8.60
C VAL A 338 -44.17 -26.63 -9.14
N TYR A 339 -44.40 -25.56 -9.92
CA TYR A 339 -43.31 -24.76 -10.48
C TYR A 339 -42.58 -23.97 -9.40
N ALA A 340 -43.28 -23.39 -8.43
CA ALA A 340 -42.64 -22.75 -7.27
C ALA A 340 -41.83 -23.78 -6.44
N PHE A 341 -42.44 -24.92 -6.10
CA PHE A 341 -41.76 -26.00 -5.39
C PHE A 341 -40.48 -26.48 -6.08
N PHE A 342 -40.51 -26.64 -7.41
CA PHE A 342 -39.33 -27.02 -8.19
C PHE A 342 -38.15 -26.03 -8.01
N ASN A 343 -38.45 -24.74 -8.07
CA ASN A 343 -37.41 -23.72 -8.06
C ASN A 343 -36.94 -23.33 -6.64
N ASP A 344 -37.81 -23.50 -5.64
CA ASP A 344 -37.56 -23.04 -4.28
C ASP A 344 -37.15 -24.17 -3.31
N GLU A 345 -37.55 -25.42 -3.56
CA GLU A 345 -37.43 -26.51 -2.57
C GLU A 345 -36.96 -27.86 -3.13
N TYR A 346 -37.10 -28.11 -4.43
CA TYR A 346 -36.86 -29.44 -4.99
C TYR A 346 -35.37 -29.82 -4.98
N VAL A 347 -35.09 -31.00 -4.42
CA VAL A 347 -33.76 -31.61 -4.42
C VAL A 347 -33.88 -33.02 -5.00
N SER A 348 -33.32 -33.22 -6.19
CA SER A 348 -33.22 -34.52 -6.84
C SER A 348 -32.04 -35.28 -6.26
N LYS A 349 -32.31 -36.48 -5.71
CA LYS A 349 -31.28 -37.46 -5.36
C LYS A 349 -31.34 -38.55 -6.41
N ASP A 350 -30.37 -38.57 -7.30
CA ASP A 350 -30.17 -39.48 -8.45
C ASP A 350 -31.10 -40.71 -8.47
N ARG A 351 -32.27 -40.55 -9.11
CA ARG A 351 -33.25 -41.66 -9.26
C ARG A 351 -33.70 -41.88 -10.70
N GLN A 352 -33.57 -40.91 -11.60
CA GLN A 352 -34.09 -41.00 -12.99
C GLN A 352 -33.32 -40.19 -14.06
N GLY A 353 -32.05 -39.80 -13.84
CA GLY A 353 -31.20 -39.21 -14.89
C GLY A 353 -31.25 -37.68 -15.04
N PHE A 354 -31.96 -36.97 -14.16
CA PHE A 354 -31.92 -35.51 -14.04
C PHE A 354 -31.60 -35.11 -12.59
N GLU A 355 -30.48 -34.40 -12.42
CA GLU A 355 -30.03 -33.85 -11.15
C GLU A 355 -30.35 -32.36 -11.08
N TRP A 356 -31.05 -31.95 -10.04
CA TRP A 356 -31.37 -30.56 -9.77
C TRP A 356 -31.52 -30.35 -8.28
N THR A 357 -30.89 -29.28 -7.80
CA THR A 357 -31.03 -28.81 -6.43
C THR A 357 -31.46 -27.36 -6.51
N ALA A 358 -32.63 -27.07 -5.98
CA ALA A 358 -33.10 -25.70 -5.83
C ALA A 358 -32.08 -24.90 -5.01
N ARG A 359 -31.68 -23.74 -5.52
CA ARG A 359 -30.70 -22.87 -4.88
C ARG A 359 -31.26 -22.27 -3.60
N SER A 360 -30.49 -22.42 -2.54
CA SER A 360 -30.64 -21.65 -1.30
C SER A 360 -30.29 -20.18 -1.53
N LEU A 361 -30.59 -19.32 -0.55
CA LEU A 361 -30.13 -17.92 -0.59
C LEU A 361 -28.60 -17.82 -0.58
N LYS A 362 -27.90 -18.75 0.10
CA LYS A 362 -26.44 -18.85 0.11
C LYS A 362 -25.90 -19.17 -1.28
N ASP A 363 -26.49 -20.12 -1.99
CA ASP A 363 -26.09 -20.45 -3.37
C ASP A 363 -26.28 -19.26 -4.31
N TRP A 364 -27.40 -18.55 -4.17
CA TRP A 364 -27.65 -17.34 -4.94
C TRP A 364 -26.68 -16.22 -4.61
N ARG A 365 -26.31 -16.06 -3.32
CA ARG A 365 -25.27 -15.11 -2.90
C ARG A 365 -23.97 -15.36 -3.63
N GLN A 366 -23.51 -16.61 -3.65
CA GLN A 366 -22.26 -16.96 -4.34
C GLN A 366 -22.35 -16.71 -5.85
N VAL A 367 -23.45 -17.12 -6.49
CA VAL A 367 -23.68 -16.86 -7.93
C VAL A 367 -23.61 -15.38 -8.25
N LEU A 368 -24.19 -14.53 -7.40
CA LEU A 368 -24.11 -13.09 -7.58
C LEU A 368 -22.67 -12.60 -7.44
N ILE A 369 -21.96 -12.96 -6.36
CA ILE A 369 -20.53 -12.64 -6.17
C ILE A 369 -19.72 -13.03 -7.40
N ASP A 370 -19.83 -14.27 -7.86
CA ASP A 370 -19.10 -14.79 -9.02
C ASP A 370 -19.39 -13.98 -10.29
N ILE A 371 -20.66 -13.61 -10.51
CA ILE A 371 -21.04 -12.77 -11.66
C ILE A 371 -20.38 -11.40 -11.58
N ALA A 372 -20.39 -10.74 -10.42
CA ALA A 372 -19.78 -9.43 -10.28
C ALA A 372 -18.26 -9.46 -10.39
N GLU A 373 -17.61 -10.51 -9.87
CA GLU A 373 -16.17 -10.70 -10.03
C GLU A 373 -15.79 -11.00 -11.48
N ALA A 374 -16.65 -11.67 -12.24
CA ALA A 374 -16.43 -11.93 -13.66
C ALA A 374 -16.79 -10.74 -14.57
N ASN A 375 -17.66 -9.83 -14.11
CA ASN A 375 -18.24 -8.77 -14.93
C ASN A 375 -18.04 -7.39 -14.26
N PRO A 376 -16.91 -6.73 -14.52
CA PRO A 376 -16.60 -5.44 -13.90
C PRO A 376 -17.46 -4.27 -14.43
N ASN A 377 -18.12 -4.43 -15.57
CA ASN A 377 -18.97 -3.38 -16.14
C ASN A 377 -20.45 -3.59 -15.77
N ASP A 378 -21.15 -2.50 -15.40
CA ASP A 378 -22.56 -2.49 -14.99
C ASP A 378 -23.49 -3.15 -16.01
N ALA A 379 -23.34 -2.83 -17.30
CA ALA A 379 -24.20 -3.39 -18.33
C ALA A 379 -24.02 -4.90 -18.51
N ASP A 380 -22.78 -5.39 -18.42
CA ASP A 380 -22.46 -6.81 -18.59
C ASP A 380 -22.85 -7.61 -17.36
N ALA A 381 -22.59 -7.08 -16.16
CA ALA A 381 -23.03 -7.68 -14.91
C ALA A 381 -24.55 -7.76 -14.84
N LYS A 382 -25.26 -6.69 -15.21
CA LYS A 382 -26.72 -6.69 -15.33
C LYS A 382 -27.21 -7.76 -16.29
N ALA A 383 -26.63 -7.82 -17.49
CA ALA A 383 -27.00 -8.81 -18.49
C ALA A 383 -26.73 -10.25 -17.99
N ALA A 384 -25.62 -10.48 -17.29
CA ALA A 384 -25.27 -11.77 -16.72
C ALA A 384 -26.23 -12.18 -15.59
N ILE A 385 -26.60 -11.27 -14.69
CA ILE A 385 -27.60 -11.50 -13.64
C ILE A 385 -28.96 -11.83 -14.26
N GLU A 386 -29.43 -11.00 -15.21
CA GLU A 386 -30.70 -11.23 -15.91
C GLU A 386 -30.70 -12.56 -16.66
N ALA A 387 -29.61 -12.90 -17.35
CA ALA A 387 -29.46 -14.15 -18.08
C ALA A 387 -29.46 -15.36 -17.14
N GLU A 388 -28.80 -15.28 -15.98
CA GLU A 388 -28.75 -16.38 -15.03
C GLU A 388 -30.10 -16.60 -14.34
N ILE A 389 -30.81 -15.52 -13.97
CA ILE A 389 -32.16 -15.61 -13.42
C ILE A 389 -33.15 -16.16 -14.48
N GLU A 390 -33.05 -15.69 -15.73
CA GLU A 390 -33.84 -16.21 -16.85
C GLU A 390 -33.58 -17.70 -17.09
N ARG A 391 -32.30 -18.11 -17.12
CA ARG A 391 -31.89 -19.50 -17.30
C ARG A 391 -32.44 -20.37 -16.19
N TYR A 392 -32.25 -19.97 -14.93
CA TYR A 392 -32.72 -20.70 -13.75
C TYR A 392 -34.24 -20.87 -13.77
N ALA A 393 -34.99 -19.79 -14.01
CA ALA A 393 -36.45 -19.83 -14.07
C ALA A 393 -36.99 -20.74 -15.19
N ARG A 394 -36.21 -21.00 -16.25
CA ARG A 394 -36.65 -21.82 -17.38
C ARG A 394 -36.42 -23.32 -17.23
N VAL A 395 -35.58 -23.77 -16.30
CA VAL A 395 -35.15 -25.18 -16.24
C VAL A 395 -36.34 -26.13 -16.11
N PHE A 396 -37.31 -25.83 -15.25
CA PHE A 396 -38.52 -26.65 -15.11
C PHE A 396 -39.23 -26.94 -16.45
N TRP A 397 -39.30 -25.94 -17.33
CA TRP A 397 -40.00 -26.05 -18.62
C TRP A 397 -39.21 -26.79 -19.69
N THR A 398 -37.95 -27.14 -19.40
CA THR A 398 -37.12 -28.01 -20.26
C THR A 398 -37.22 -29.49 -19.89
N LEU A 399 -37.88 -29.81 -18.77
CA LEU A 399 -38.10 -31.17 -18.32
C LEU A 399 -39.05 -31.92 -19.25
N SER A 400 -38.77 -33.21 -19.44
CA SER A 400 -39.72 -34.14 -20.03
C SER A 400 -40.94 -34.33 -19.10
N SER A 401 -42.05 -34.79 -19.66
CA SER A 401 -43.28 -35.05 -18.90
C SER A 401 -43.03 -36.01 -17.73
N GLY A 402 -42.17 -37.01 -17.93
CA GLY A 402 -41.81 -37.99 -16.89
C GLY A 402 -41.03 -37.36 -15.73
N GLU A 403 -40.12 -36.42 -16.01
CA GLU A 403 -39.38 -35.70 -14.96
C GLU A 403 -40.29 -34.75 -14.17
N MET A 404 -41.23 -34.07 -14.84
CA MET A 404 -42.24 -33.24 -14.17
C MET A 404 -43.15 -34.08 -13.25
N ASP A 405 -43.51 -35.30 -13.66
CA ASP A 405 -44.29 -36.23 -12.84
C ASP A 405 -43.55 -36.65 -11.55
N VAL A 406 -42.22 -36.77 -11.62
CA VAL A 406 -41.38 -37.04 -10.43
C VAL A 406 -41.44 -35.86 -9.45
N VAL A 407 -41.29 -34.63 -9.95
CA VAL A 407 -41.37 -33.41 -9.10
C VAL A 407 -42.72 -33.34 -8.39
N VAL A 408 -43.82 -33.56 -9.13
CA VAL A 408 -45.18 -33.63 -8.57
C VAL A 408 -45.31 -34.71 -7.50
N SER A 409 -44.71 -35.87 -7.73
CA SER A 409 -44.75 -36.99 -6.79
C SER A 409 -44.00 -36.68 -5.50
N GLU A 410 -42.84 -36.02 -5.57
CA GLU A 410 -42.09 -35.57 -4.39
C GLU A 410 -42.82 -34.44 -3.63
N MET A 411 -43.44 -33.49 -4.34
CA MET A 411 -44.28 -32.45 -3.72
C MET A 411 -45.49 -33.03 -2.98
N LYS A 412 -46.15 -34.06 -3.54
CA LYS A 412 -47.25 -34.76 -2.84
C LYS A 412 -46.76 -35.49 -1.59
N LYS A 413 -45.54 -36.05 -1.60
CA LYS A 413 -44.93 -36.68 -0.42
C LYS A 413 -44.61 -35.65 0.68
N SER A 414 -44.29 -34.40 0.32
CA SER A 414 -44.07 -33.32 1.29
C SER A 414 -45.36 -32.71 1.87
N SER A 415 -46.53 -33.29 1.58
CA SER A 415 -47.85 -32.88 2.11
C SER A 415 -48.31 -31.46 1.71
N LYS A 416 -47.76 -30.89 0.64
CA LYS A 416 -48.14 -29.58 0.09
C LYS A 416 -49.07 -29.72 -1.13
N GLY A 417 -50.38 -29.48 -0.93
CA GLY A 417 -51.32 -29.12 -2.00
C GLY A 417 -51.71 -30.19 -3.04
N SER A 418 -52.63 -29.81 -3.94
CA SER A 418 -53.02 -30.62 -5.10
C SER A 418 -52.07 -30.36 -6.27
N ALA A 419 -50.99 -31.13 -6.35
CA ALA A 419 -50.01 -30.99 -7.43
C ALA A 419 -50.57 -31.49 -8.77
N THR A 420 -50.84 -30.54 -9.68
CA THR A 420 -51.15 -30.80 -11.09
C THR A 420 -50.11 -30.12 -11.97
N ILE A 421 -49.56 -30.87 -12.92
CA ILE A 421 -48.63 -30.32 -13.91
C ILE A 421 -49.43 -29.39 -14.82
N PRO A 422 -49.02 -28.12 -14.96
CA PRO A 422 -49.67 -27.21 -15.88
C PRO A 422 -49.45 -27.69 -17.32
N ASN A 423 -50.52 -28.01 -18.03
CA ASN A 423 -50.48 -28.14 -19.50
C ASN A 423 -50.49 -26.74 -20.10
N ALA A 424 -49.36 -26.04 -19.99
CA ALA A 424 -49.24 -24.63 -20.31
C ALA A 424 -48.82 -24.43 -21.77
N THR A 425 -49.46 -23.47 -22.42
CA THR A 425 -49.03 -22.90 -23.69
C THR A 425 -47.74 -22.10 -23.52
N GLU A 426 -47.02 -21.85 -24.61
CA GLU A 426 -45.79 -21.04 -24.59
C GLU A 426 -46.01 -19.63 -23.99
N ALA A 427 -47.17 -19.04 -24.23
CA ALA A 427 -47.55 -17.74 -23.65
C ALA A 427 -47.76 -17.81 -22.12
N GLU A 428 -48.36 -18.90 -21.63
CA GLU A 428 -48.54 -19.14 -20.20
C GLU A 428 -47.20 -19.45 -19.51
N VAL A 429 -46.33 -20.23 -20.15
CA VAL A 429 -44.94 -20.46 -19.69
C VAL A 429 -44.19 -19.15 -19.56
N LYS A 430 -44.25 -18.27 -20.57
CA LYS A 430 -43.61 -16.95 -20.52
C LYS A 430 -44.14 -16.10 -19.36
N THR A 431 -45.44 -16.17 -19.10
CA THR A 431 -46.09 -15.45 -17.99
C THR A 431 -45.63 -16.00 -16.63
N MET A 432 -45.59 -17.33 -16.47
CA MET A 432 -45.13 -17.97 -15.24
C MET A 432 -43.64 -17.72 -14.96
N VAL A 433 -42.78 -17.82 -15.98
CA VAL A 433 -41.36 -17.47 -15.87
C VAL A 433 -41.22 -16.01 -15.43
N GLY A 434 -41.94 -15.08 -16.05
CA GLY A 434 -41.92 -13.67 -15.65
C GLY A 434 -42.37 -13.45 -14.20
N GLY A 435 -43.43 -14.14 -13.77
CA GLY A 435 -43.93 -14.07 -12.39
C GLY A 435 -42.94 -14.64 -11.37
N TYR A 436 -42.36 -15.79 -11.66
CA TYR A 436 -41.34 -16.39 -10.78
C TYR A 436 -40.09 -15.51 -10.68
N LYS A 437 -39.64 -14.90 -11.79
CA LYS A 437 -38.53 -13.92 -11.74
C LYS A 437 -38.84 -12.76 -10.79
N ALA A 438 -40.06 -12.21 -10.82
CA ALA A 438 -40.48 -11.15 -9.90
C ALA A 438 -40.42 -11.59 -8.43
N GLN A 439 -40.92 -12.78 -8.11
CA GLN A 439 -40.82 -13.37 -6.77
C GLN A 439 -39.36 -13.62 -6.36
N LEU A 440 -38.53 -14.12 -7.29
CA LEU A 440 -37.12 -14.35 -7.04
C LEU A 440 -36.39 -13.04 -6.75
N TYR A 441 -36.69 -11.95 -7.45
CA TYR A 441 -36.18 -10.62 -7.10
C TYR A 441 -36.59 -10.23 -5.67
N GLU A 442 -37.86 -10.35 -5.27
CA GLU A 442 -38.24 -10.05 -3.88
C GLU A 442 -37.44 -10.90 -2.86
N ARG A 443 -37.29 -12.19 -3.13
CA ARG A 443 -36.57 -13.14 -2.28
C ARG A 443 -35.06 -12.86 -2.19
N LEU A 444 -34.45 -12.35 -3.26
CA LEU A 444 -33.02 -12.05 -3.30
C LEU A 444 -32.66 -10.69 -2.71
N TYR A 445 -33.64 -9.85 -2.34
CA TYR A 445 -33.34 -8.49 -1.87
C TYR A 445 -32.39 -8.47 -0.65
N PRO A 446 -32.56 -9.30 0.39
CA PRO A 446 -31.60 -9.38 1.50
C PRO A 446 -30.20 -9.87 1.09
N VAL A 447 -30.14 -10.82 0.14
CA VAL A 447 -28.87 -11.35 -0.39
C VAL A 447 -28.03 -10.24 -0.99
N THR A 448 -28.68 -9.29 -1.68
CA THR A 448 -27.96 -8.23 -2.38
C THR A 448 -27.27 -7.26 -1.42
N GLN A 449 -27.89 -6.98 -0.27
CA GLN A 449 -27.26 -6.20 0.80
C GLN A 449 -26.01 -6.91 1.34
N SER A 450 -26.11 -8.22 1.57
CA SER A 450 -24.96 -9.02 2.00
C SER A 450 -23.82 -9.01 0.99
N VAL A 451 -24.12 -9.14 -0.31
CA VAL A 451 -23.10 -9.09 -1.36
C VAL A 451 -22.44 -7.70 -1.43
N SER A 452 -23.20 -6.62 -1.30
CA SER A 452 -22.65 -5.26 -1.27
C SER A 452 -21.69 -5.05 -0.09
N VAL A 453 -22.04 -5.55 1.10
CA VAL A 453 -21.14 -5.53 2.27
C VAL A 453 -19.88 -6.36 2.02
N TYR A 454 -20.01 -7.54 1.43
CA TYR A 454 -18.86 -8.37 1.05
C TYR A 454 -17.90 -7.64 0.10
N MET A 455 -18.43 -6.99 -0.94
CA MET A 455 -17.62 -6.21 -1.89
C MET A 455 -16.92 -5.02 -1.22
N GLN A 456 -17.59 -4.34 -0.28
CA GLN A 456 -16.97 -3.28 0.53
C GLN A 456 -15.81 -3.83 1.37
N ARG A 457 -15.96 -4.99 2.03
CA ARG A 457 -14.87 -5.61 2.81
C ARG A 457 -13.69 -6.01 1.93
N LYS A 458 -13.92 -6.49 0.70
CA LYS A 458 -12.83 -6.71 -0.27
C LYS A 458 -12.11 -5.40 -0.64
N ALA A 459 -12.85 -4.30 -0.75
CA ALA A 459 -12.26 -3.00 -1.07
C ALA A 459 -11.37 -2.50 0.09
N GLU A 460 -11.82 -2.68 1.33
CA GLU A 460 -11.05 -2.40 2.55
C GLU A 460 -9.80 -3.28 2.67
N ALA A 461 -9.89 -4.57 2.31
CA ALA A 461 -8.72 -5.45 2.25
C ALA A 461 -7.69 -4.97 1.20
N ALA A 462 -8.14 -4.47 0.04
CA ALA A 462 -7.26 -3.87 -0.95
C ALA A 462 -6.62 -2.56 -0.46
N TYR A 463 -7.35 -1.77 0.35
CA TYR A 463 -6.81 -0.59 1.03
C TYR A 463 -5.72 -0.95 2.04
N LEU A 464 -5.95 -1.98 2.86
CA LEU A 464 -4.94 -2.50 3.77
C LEU A 464 -3.68 -2.99 3.02
N ALA A 465 -3.85 -3.67 1.90
CA ALA A 465 -2.73 -4.08 1.06
C ALA A 465 -1.92 -2.88 0.54
N ALA A 466 -2.59 -1.81 0.09
CA ALA A 466 -1.92 -0.58 -0.34
C ALA A 466 -1.18 0.12 0.81
N LEU A 467 -1.75 0.14 2.01
CA LEU A 467 -1.07 0.63 3.22
C LEU A 467 0.16 -0.21 3.55
N ASN A 468 0.07 -1.54 3.45
CA ASN A 468 1.20 -2.45 3.66
C ASN A 468 2.34 -2.23 2.66
N GLU A 469 2.03 -1.95 1.39
CA GLU A 469 3.04 -1.59 0.39
C GLU A 469 3.77 -0.28 0.73
N VAL A 470 3.05 0.69 1.30
CA VAL A 470 3.63 1.96 1.74
C VAL A 470 4.44 1.78 3.03
N LYS A 471 3.95 0.98 3.98
CA LYS A 471 4.71 0.56 5.18
C LYS A 471 6.02 -0.10 4.81
N ALA A 472 6.00 -1.10 3.93
CA ALA A 472 7.21 -1.79 3.48
C ALA A 472 8.19 -0.81 2.82
N PHE A 473 7.67 0.14 2.03
CA PHE A 473 8.47 1.19 1.41
C PHE A 473 9.14 2.11 2.45
N PHE A 474 8.43 2.58 3.47
CA PHE A 474 9.05 3.42 4.51
C PHE A 474 9.96 2.64 5.47
N ASN A 475 9.65 1.37 5.74
CA ASN A 475 10.48 0.50 6.58
C ASN A 475 11.72 -0.03 5.86
N GLN A 476 11.86 0.21 4.55
CA GLN A 476 13.03 -0.24 3.81
C GLN A 476 14.32 0.31 4.44
N SER A 477 15.29 -0.57 4.65
CA SER A 477 16.61 -0.16 5.14
C SER A 477 17.46 0.34 3.98
N ILE A 478 18.01 1.53 4.15
CA ILE A 478 18.97 2.14 3.24
C ILE A 478 20.35 2.03 3.88
N THR A 479 21.30 1.50 3.12
CA THR A 479 22.71 1.49 3.49
C THR A 479 23.38 2.75 2.96
N PHE A 480 24.02 3.50 3.84
CA PHE A 480 24.72 4.73 3.50
C PHE A 480 26.23 4.52 3.66
N ASN A 481 26.93 4.51 2.54
CA ASN A 481 28.37 4.30 2.46
C ASN A 481 29.09 5.64 2.28
N ILE A 482 30.12 5.84 3.08
CA ILE A 482 31.02 6.97 3.04
C ILE A 482 32.37 6.39 2.65
N VAL A 483 32.85 6.71 1.44
CA VAL A 483 34.04 6.10 0.86
C VAL A 483 35.09 7.18 0.67
N GLU A 484 36.35 6.90 1.01
CA GLU A 484 37.48 7.78 0.71
C GLU A 484 38.40 7.07 -0.27
N ASP A 485 38.89 7.78 -1.29
CA ASP A 485 39.90 7.25 -2.20
C ASP A 485 41.29 7.36 -1.55
N VAL A 486 41.64 6.36 -0.73
CA VAL A 486 42.93 6.30 -0.02
C VAL A 486 43.95 5.54 -0.86
N PRO A 487 45.07 6.15 -1.27
CA PRO A 487 46.13 5.46 -2.00
C PRO A 487 46.72 4.27 -1.20
N ASP A 488 47.15 3.23 -1.93
CA ASP A 488 47.72 2.02 -1.34
C ASP A 488 48.89 2.33 -0.39
N GLY A 489 48.70 2.02 0.90
CA GLY A 489 49.70 2.22 1.96
C GLY A 489 49.58 3.54 2.73
N GLU A 490 48.66 4.43 2.33
CA GLU A 490 48.36 5.68 3.05
C GLU A 490 47.24 5.51 4.08
N LYS A 491 47.05 6.55 4.91
CA LYS A 491 45.98 6.62 5.90
C LYS A 491 44.90 7.57 5.42
N SER A 492 43.66 7.30 5.81
CA SER A 492 42.54 8.22 5.61
C SER A 492 42.88 9.62 6.14
N GLN A 493 42.65 10.64 5.32
CA GLN A 493 42.76 12.06 5.67
C GLN A 493 41.79 12.43 6.78
N TYR A 494 40.61 11.81 6.77
CA TYR A 494 39.50 12.12 7.68
C TYR A 494 39.41 11.15 8.88
N ASP A 495 40.48 10.39 9.17
CA ASP A 495 40.51 9.48 10.32
C ASP A 495 40.29 10.26 11.64
N GLY A 496 39.34 9.80 12.46
CA GLY A 496 38.97 10.44 13.72
C GLY A 496 38.04 11.65 13.61
N TYR A 497 37.65 12.08 12.41
CA TYR A 497 36.73 13.19 12.23
C TYR A 497 35.33 12.84 12.72
N ALA A 498 34.66 13.82 13.33
CA ALA A 498 33.26 13.70 13.68
C ALA A 498 32.39 13.94 12.43
N LEU A 499 31.33 13.14 12.29
CA LEU A 499 30.43 13.15 11.16
C LEU A 499 29.01 13.49 11.62
N ARG A 500 28.33 14.35 10.86
CA ARG A 500 26.97 14.79 11.13
C ARG A 500 26.16 14.86 9.84
N PHE A 501 24.97 14.27 9.85
CA PHE A 501 23.96 14.52 8.82
C PHE A 501 23.26 15.86 9.09
N ALA A 502 22.98 16.64 8.04
CA ALA A 502 22.36 17.96 8.15
C ALA A 502 21.47 18.31 6.93
N PRO A 503 20.50 19.24 7.08
CA PRO A 503 19.94 19.68 8.35
C PRO A 503 19.14 18.55 9.03
N LEU A 504 18.97 18.63 10.35
CA LEU A 504 18.12 17.71 11.11
C LEU A 504 16.90 18.47 11.64
N SER A 505 15.75 17.82 11.65
CA SER A 505 14.54 18.31 12.31
C SER A 505 14.69 18.28 13.84
N GLU A 506 13.82 19.00 14.55
CA GLU A 506 13.76 18.97 16.02
C GLU A 506 13.38 17.58 16.56
N ASN A 507 12.70 16.77 15.76
CA ASN A 507 12.28 15.41 16.09
C ASN A 507 13.41 14.38 15.95
N ALA A 508 14.51 14.75 15.29
CA ALA A 508 15.64 13.87 15.14
C ALA A 508 16.39 13.71 16.47
N VAL A 509 16.54 12.47 16.94
CA VAL A 509 17.51 12.20 18.01
C VAL A 509 18.92 12.42 17.44
N LYS A 510 19.50 13.60 17.68
CA LYS A 510 20.77 14.07 17.11
C LYS A 510 21.91 13.04 17.18
N GLU A 511 22.05 12.36 18.32
CA GLU A 511 23.07 11.33 18.54
C GLU A 511 22.91 10.11 17.60
N SER A 512 21.69 9.86 17.10
CA SER A 512 21.42 8.81 16.12
C SER A 512 21.98 9.16 14.73
N TRP A 513 22.15 10.45 14.44
CA TRP A 513 22.56 11.01 13.14
C TRP A 513 24.00 11.55 13.14
N ARG A 514 24.80 11.07 14.09
CA ARG A 514 26.22 11.40 14.24
C ARG A 514 27.08 10.16 14.31
N GLY A 515 28.36 10.34 13.99
CA GLY A 515 29.35 9.28 14.09
C GLY A 515 30.78 9.82 14.11
N THR A 516 31.73 8.91 14.05
CA THR A 516 33.15 9.24 13.92
C THR A 516 33.75 8.31 12.90
N LEU A 517 34.53 8.86 11.96
CA LEU A 517 35.26 8.06 10.97
C LEU A 517 36.41 7.32 11.67
N LYS A 518 36.58 6.04 11.35
CA LYS A 518 37.62 5.18 11.94
C LYS A 518 38.32 4.35 10.87
N GLY A 519 39.60 4.63 10.63
CA GLY A 519 40.49 3.86 9.77
C GLY A 519 40.37 4.15 8.27
N ALA A 520 41.18 3.42 7.48
CA ALA A 520 41.47 3.72 6.07
C ALA A 520 40.41 3.26 5.03
N ALA A 521 39.23 2.80 5.44
CA ALA A 521 38.29 2.10 4.55
C ALA A 521 36.89 2.75 4.45
N GLY A 522 36.74 3.99 4.92
CA GLY A 522 35.44 4.66 4.95
C GLY A 522 34.53 4.21 6.11
N ALA A 523 33.30 4.73 6.13
CA ALA A 523 32.29 4.39 7.13
C ALA A 523 30.98 3.93 6.46
N SER A 524 30.27 3.02 7.10
CA SER A 524 28.95 2.58 6.62
C SER A 524 27.95 2.64 7.77
N THR A 525 26.76 3.16 7.49
CA THR A 525 25.63 3.20 8.42
C THR A 525 24.36 2.75 7.73
N LYS A 526 23.33 2.46 8.53
CA LYS A 526 22.01 2.08 8.05
C LYS A 526 20.93 2.86 8.76
N PHE A 527 19.89 3.22 8.01
CA PHE A 527 18.68 3.81 8.54
C PHE A 527 17.47 3.36 7.71
N THR A 528 16.28 3.47 8.27
CA THR A 528 15.04 3.27 7.52
C THR A 528 14.69 4.55 6.75
N LEU A 529 13.97 4.43 5.64
CA LEU A 529 13.45 5.60 4.94
C LEU A 529 12.53 6.43 5.86
N LEU A 530 11.75 5.76 6.71
CA LEU A 530 10.93 6.41 7.75
C LEU A 530 11.78 7.27 8.68
N GLY A 531 12.84 6.70 9.26
CA GLY A 531 13.74 7.42 10.16
C GLY A 531 14.38 8.63 9.48
N TYR A 532 14.78 8.48 8.21
CA TYR A 532 15.33 9.58 7.41
C TYR A 532 14.33 10.72 7.19
N VAL A 533 13.08 10.40 6.86
CA VAL A 533 12.01 11.40 6.69
C VAL A 533 11.67 12.08 8.01
N GLN A 534 11.56 11.33 9.10
CA GLN A 534 11.33 11.87 10.46
C GLN A 534 12.45 12.81 10.90
N ALA A 535 13.69 12.53 10.48
CA ALA A 535 14.85 13.37 10.74
C ALA A 535 14.90 14.66 9.91
N GLY A 536 13.92 14.91 9.04
CA GLY A 536 13.83 16.11 8.22
C GLY A 536 14.55 16.01 6.88
N CYS A 537 14.79 14.79 6.38
CA CYS A 537 15.43 14.53 5.10
C CYS A 537 16.81 15.22 4.94
N PRO A 538 17.80 14.90 5.81
CA PRO A 538 19.12 15.50 5.74
C PRO A 538 19.75 15.27 4.35
N LYS A 539 20.29 16.33 3.75
CA LYS A 539 20.83 16.36 2.38
C LYS A 539 22.33 16.62 2.32
N GLU A 540 22.95 16.87 3.46
CA GLU A 540 24.36 17.18 3.62
C GLU A 540 25.02 16.24 4.62
N LEU A 541 26.24 15.86 4.31
CA LEU A 541 27.17 15.18 5.19
C LEU A 541 28.27 16.18 5.59
N GLN A 542 28.38 16.44 6.89
CA GLN A 542 29.32 17.42 7.44
C GLN A 542 30.40 16.72 8.26
N LEU A 543 31.65 17.11 8.06
CA LEU A 543 32.81 16.59 8.77
C LEU A 543 33.48 17.71 9.60
N PHE A 544 33.85 17.37 10.82
CA PHE A 544 34.48 18.26 11.80
C PHE A 544 35.78 17.64 12.30
N LYS A 545 36.79 18.47 12.58
CA LYS A 545 38.07 17.97 13.11
C LYS A 545 37.85 17.28 14.45
N PRO A 546 38.75 16.37 14.86
CA PRO A 546 38.63 15.67 16.14
C PRO A 546 38.53 16.58 17.39
N SER A 547 38.98 17.83 17.29
CA SER A 547 38.93 18.84 18.37
C SER A 547 37.70 19.71 18.36
N ASP A 548 36.94 19.73 17.25
CA ASP A 548 35.88 20.69 17.01
C ASP A 548 34.56 20.15 17.60
N ASP A 549 33.72 21.05 18.09
CA ASP A 549 32.38 20.77 18.57
C ASP A 549 31.37 20.88 17.41
N PRO A 550 30.77 19.77 16.95
CA PRO A 550 29.80 19.79 15.86
C PRO A 550 28.54 20.63 16.14
N GLU A 551 28.28 21.11 17.36
CA GLU A 551 27.14 22.00 17.65
C GLU A 551 27.46 23.48 17.47
N SER A 552 28.74 23.89 17.61
CA SER A 552 29.12 25.29 17.69
C SER A 552 30.20 25.71 16.68
N ASP A 553 31.03 24.78 16.23
CA ASP A 553 32.06 25.03 15.23
C ASP A 553 31.55 24.85 13.79
N GLU A 554 32.26 25.44 12.83
CA GLU A 554 31.96 25.28 11.39
C GLU A 554 32.56 23.97 10.85
N PRO A 555 31.84 23.24 9.97
CA PRO A 555 32.35 22.01 9.38
C PRO A 555 33.53 22.31 8.44
N GLU A 556 34.56 21.47 8.49
CA GLU A 556 35.70 21.56 7.56
C GLU A 556 35.32 21.10 6.15
N LEU A 557 34.41 20.13 6.06
CA LEU A 557 33.89 19.65 4.78
C LEU A 557 32.37 19.47 4.87
N THR A 558 31.67 19.96 3.86
CA THR A 558 30.23 19.75 3.67
C THR A 558 30.00 19.16 2.29
N LEU A 559 29.37 17.98 2.23
CA LEU A 559 29.08 17.26 0.99
C LEU A 559 27.57 17.12 0.83
N GLY A 560 27.04 17.66 -0.27
CA GLY A 560 25.65 17.40 -0.66
C GLY A 560 25.48 15.98 -1.21
N PHE A 561 24.35 15.34 -0.94
CA PHE A 561 24.00 14.05 -1.52
C PHE A 561 22.51 13.96 -1.86
N LYS A 562 22.18 13.06 -2.79
CA LYS A 562 20.81 12.59 -2.99
C LYS A 562 20.65 11.22 -2.37
N LEU A 563 19.52 10.98 -1.73
CA LEU A 563 19.23 9.68 -1.14
C LEU A 563 18.81 8.69 -2.22
N SER A 564 19.49 7.54 -2.23
CA SER A 564 19.23 6.39 -3.08
C SER A 564 18.95 5.14 -2.25
N ALA A 565 18.02 4.31 -2.71
CA ALA A 565 17.72 3.01 -2.11
C ALA A 565 17.99 1.87 -3.10
N PRO A 566 18.53 0.72 -2.65
CA PRO A 566 18.82 0.36 -1.25
C PRO A 566 20.17 0.87 -0.73
N VAL A 567 21.00 1.48 -1.58
CA VAL A 567 22.34 1.97 -1.22
C VAL A 567 22.50 3.41 -1.67
N THR A 568 22.98 4.26 -0.76
CA THR A 568 23.51 5.59 -1.05
C THR A 568 25.02 5.56 -0.82
N GLU A 569 25.79 6.13 -1.73
CA GLU A 569 27.25 6.26 -1.57
C GLU A 569 27.66 7.73 -1.71
N VAL A 570 28.48 8.20 -0.78
CA VAL A 570 29.11 9.52 -0.82
C VAL A 570 30.62 9.33 -0.75
N LYS A 571 31.34 9.97 -1.68
CA LYS A 571 32.80 9.95 -1.70
C LYS A 571 33.36 11.17 -0.96
N LEU A 572 34.24 10.91 0.00
CA LEU A 572 35.07 11.89 0.69
C LEU A 572 36.28 12.21 -0.19
N GLY A 573 36.59 13.49 -0.32
CA GLY A 573 37.58 13.97 -1.27
C GLY A 573 36.91 14.43 -2.56
N GLY A 574 37.02 15.73 -2.83
CA GLY A 574 36.35 16.45 -3.90
C GLY A 574 36.53 17.95 -3.69
N LEU A 575 36.66 18.73 -4.75
CA LEU A 575 36.80 20.18 -4.64
C LEU A 575 35.45 20.84 -4.94
N PRO A 576 34.95 21.79 -4.14
CA PRO A 576 33.76 22.53 -4.53
C PRO A 576 34.05 23.30 -5.82
N LEU A 577 33.11 23.31 -6.77
CA LEU A 577 33.29 23.93 -8.08
C LEU A 577 33.67 25.40 -7.95
N GLU A 578 33.12 26.10 -6.95
CA GLU A 578 33.41 27.50 -6.65
C GLU A 578 34.91 27.71 -6.36
N GLY A 579 35.57 26.75 -5.71
CA GLY A 579 37.01 26.79 -5.43
C GLY A 579 37.87 26.58 -6.68
N LEU A 580 37.30 25.99 -7.72
CA LEU A 580 37.98 25.71 -8.98
C LEU A 580 37.91 26.86 -10.00
N LEU A 581 36.95 27.77 -9.88
CA LEU A 581 36.84 28.88 -10.84
C LEU A 581 38.02 29.85 -10.68
N GLY A 582 38.60 30.30 -11.80
CA GLY A 582 39.75 31.20 -11.80
C GLY A 582 40.73 30.93 -12.94
N THR A 583 41.87 31.63 -12.90
CA THR A 583 42.90 31.56 -13.94
C THR A 583 44.01 30.57 -13.58
N TYR A 584 44.29 29.67 -14.52
CA TYR A 584 45.31 28.64 -14.42
C TYR A 584 46.43 28.89 -15.42
N SER A 585 47.67 28.78 -14.95
CA SER A 585 48.85 28.67 -15.80
C SER A 585 49.10 27.19 -16.09
N ALA A 586 48.90 26.78 -17.33
CA ALA A 586 48.92 25.38 -17.76
C ALA A 586 50.04 25.08 -18.76
N THR A 587 50.81 24.03 -18.50
CA THR A 587 51.91 23.55 -19.35
C THR A 587 51.51 22.26 -20.04
N PHE A 588 51.64 22.22 -21.36
CA PHE A 588 51.32 21.06 -22.18
C PHE A 588 52.58 20.45 -22.76
N THR A 589 52.65 19.12 -22.78
CA THR A 589 53.77 18.37 -23.34
C THR A 589 53.30 17.53 -24.52
N SER A 590 53.92 17.72 -25.69
CA SER A 590 53.67 16.92 -26.89
C SER A 590 54.98 16.66 -27.61
N GLU A 591 55.26 15.39 -27.93
CA GLU A 591 56.47 14.95 -28.66
C GLU A 591 57.82 15.46 -28.11
N GLY A 592 57.89 15.79 -26.80
CA GLY A 592 59.09 16.29 -26.14
C GLY A 592 59.26 17.81 -26.15
N GLU A 593 58.32 18.55 -26.75
CA GLU A 593 58.23 20.00 -26.65
C GLU A 593 57.22 20.39 -25.57
N THR A 594 57.52 21.47 -24.85
CA THR A 594 56.66 22.01 -23.77
C THR A 594 56.30 23.46 -24.05
N ALA A 595 55.04 23.81 -23.81
CA ALA A 595 54.55 25.18 -23.93
C ALA A 595 53.55 25.49 -22.82
N THR A 596 53.61 26.71 -22.30
CA THR A 596 52.78 27.19 -21.19
C THR A 596 51.81 28.27 -21.66
N TYR A 597 50.55 28.16 -21.26
CA TYR A 597 49.46 29.07 -21.61
C TYR A 597 48.55 29.29 -20.41
N ASN A 598 47.84 30.42 -20.40
CA ASN A 598 46.84 30.70 -19.38
C ASN A 598 45.43 30.37 -19.86
N PHE A 599 44.64 29.76 -18.98
CA PHE A 599 43.23 29.45 -19.20
C PHE A 599 42.41 29.90 -18.00
N THR A 600 41.23 30.47 -18.26
CA THR A 600 40.25 30.78 -17.22
C THR A 600 39.17 29.71 -17.20
N PHE A 601 38.97 29.08 -16.04
CA PHE A 601 37.84 28.17 -15.81
C PHE A 601 36.67 28.95 -15.21
N MET A 602 35.56 29.05 -15.94
CA MET A 602 34.47 29.95 -15.58
C MET A 602 33.11 29.50 -16.12
N TYR A 603 32.05 30.12 -15.61
CA TYR A 603 30.75 30.10 -16.26
C TYR A 603 30.70 31.12 -17.40
N TYR A 604 30.39 30.66 -18.61
CA TYR A 604 30.09 31.49 -19.77
C TYR A 604 28.74 31.05 -20.34
N GLU A 605 27.79 31.99 -20.46
CA GLU A 605 26.43 31.73 -20.94
C GLU A 605 25.72 30.53 -20.24
N GLY A 606 25.96 30.37 -18.94
CA GLY A 606 25.35 29.30 -18.13
C GLY A 606 26.02 27.92 -18.26
N GLN A 607 27.12 27.82 -19.00
CA GLN A 607 27.91 26.60 -19.18
C GLN A 607 29.30 26.75 -18.59
N LEU A 608 29.85 25.64 -18.09
CA LEU A 608 31.20 25.59 -17.55
C LEU A 608 32.21 25.42 -18.70
N VAL A 609 33.19 26.32 -18.78
CA VAL A 609 34.10 26.44 -19.92
C VAL A 609 35.54 26.68 -19.48
N PHE A 610 36.49 26.28 -20.32
CA PHE A 610 37.89 26.71 -20.27
C PHE A 610 38.15 27.72 -21.38
N MET A 611 38.47 28.97 -21.04
CA MET A 611 38.71 30.01 -22.03
C MET A 611 40.20 30.38 -22.08
N PRO A 612 40.90 30.22 -23.21
CA PRO A 612 42.30 30.62 -23.34
C PRO A 612 42.43 32.16 -23.33
N GLU A 613 43.47 32.69 -22.69
CA GLU A 613 43.76 34.13 -22.71
C GLU A 613 44.45 34.60 -24.03
N GLY A 614 45.00 33.67 -24.80
CA GLY A 614 45.69 33.93 -26.08
C GLY A 614 44.75 33.89 -27.31
N LYS A 615 45.14 34.57 -28.41
CA LYS A 615 44.36 34.65 -29.66
C LYS A 615 44.73 33.61 -30.72
N ASP A 616 45.64 32.69 -30.42
CA ASP A 616 46.08 31.68 -31.38
C ASP A 616 45.08 30.52 -31.45
N PHE A 617 44.59 30.24 -32.66
CA PHE A 617 43.57 29.22 -32.91
C PHE A 617 43.96 27.81 -32.41
N GLY A 618 45.26 27.51 -32.35
CA GLY A 618 45.77 26.23 -31.85
C GLY A 618 45.65 26.04 -30.33
N THR A 619 45.61 27.12 -29.55
CA THR A 619 45.59 27.05 -28.08
C THR A 619 44.27 26.51 -27.54
N ALA A 620 43.17 26.73 -28.26
CA ALA A 620 41.83 26.23 -27.91
C ALA A 620 41.66 24.71 -28.09
N PHE A 621 42.64 24.03 -28.70
CA PHE A 621 42.64 22.56 -28.82
C PHE A 621 43.54 21.87 -27.79
N LEU A 622 44.29 22.65 -26.98
CA LEU A 622 45.06 22.11 -25.84
C LEU A 622 44.17 21.82 -24.63
N LEU A 623 43.11 22.62 -24.45
CA LEU A 623 41.96 22.32 -23.61
C LEU A 623 40.73 22.76 -24.38
N LEU A 624 39.78 21.86 -24.57
CA LEU A 624 38.54 22.19 -25.28
C LEU A 624 37.83 23.35 -24.57
N PRO A 625 37.18 24.26 -25.30
CA PRO A 625 36.47 25.36 -24.67
C PRO A 625 35.25 24.94 -23.85
N GLY A 626 34.74 23.72 -24.04
CA GLY A 626 33.57 23.18 -23.34
C GLY A 626 32.38 22.91 -24.26
N PRO A 627 31.19 22.64 -23.71
CA PRO A 627 30.85 22.70 -22.28
C PRO A 627 31.39 21.52 -21.47
N TYR A 628 31.81 21.78 -20.23
CA TYR A 628 32.25 20.77 -19.28
C TYR A 628 31.12 20.31 -18.36
N LYS A 629 31.11 19.00 -18.07
CA LYS A 629 30.38 18.42 -16.94
C LYS A 629 31.35 18.21 -15.78
N TYR A 630 31.03 18.77 -14.63
CA TYR A 630 31.85 18.64 -13.43
C TYR A 630 31.27 17.59 -12.49
N ASP A 631 32.11 16.64 -12.08
CA ASP A 631 31.82 15.68 -11.03
C ASP A 631 32.57 16.08 -9.74
N PRO A 632 31.86 16.62 -8.74
CA PRO A 632 32.48 17.04 -7.48
C PRO A 632 33.04 15.86 -6.67
N SER A 633 32.55 14.64 -6.90
CA SER A 633 32.97 13.44 -6.14
C SER A 633 34.34 12.90 -6.58
N THR A 634 34.79 13.26 -7.78
CA THR A 634 36.09 12.88 -8.34
C THR A 634 36.97 14.09 -8.63
N ALA A 635 36.46 15.29 -8.33
CA ALA A 635 37.02 16.57 -8.74
C ALA A 635 37.42 16.59 -10.24
N THR A 636 36.56 16.04 -11.10
CA THR A 636 36.87 15.87 -12.54
C THR A 636 35.90 16.65 -13.40
N ALA A 637 36.41 17.41 -14.38
CA ALA A 637 35.62 18.05 -15.43
C ALA A 637 35.84 17.32 -16.76
N THR A 638 34.76 16.95 -17.43
CA THR A 638 34.80 16.23 -18.73
C THR A 638 34.09 17.00 -19.83
N CYS A 639 34.68 17.01 -21.02
CA CYS A 639 34.12 17.61 -22.23
C CYS A 639 34.30 16.64 -23.41
N GLU A 640 33.23 16.38 -24.15
CA GLU A 640 33.24 15.53 -25.35
C GLU A 640 32.65 16.32 -26.54
N ALA A 641 33.33 16.26 -27.68
CA ALA A 641 32.89 16.88 -28.93
C ALA A 641 33.05 15.90 -30.11
N PRO A 642 32.12 14.94 -30.28
CA PRO A 642 32.17 13.98 -31.38
C PRO A 642 31.70 14.58 -32.72
N SER A 643 32.29 14.10 -33.82
CA SER A 643 31.85 14.37 -35.22
C SER A 643 32.05 13.13 -36.11
N ASP A 644 31.51 13.13 -37.34
CA ASP A 644 31.60 12.01 -38.28
C ASP A 644 33.04 11.68 -38.78
N ALA A 645 34.03 12.51 -38.44
CA ALA A 645 35.41 12.34 -38.88
C ALA A 645 36.42 12.38 -37.73
N LEU A 646 36.19 13.26 -36.74
CA LEU A 646 37.07 13.43 -35.57
C LEU A 646 36.24 13.40 -34.29
N SER A 647 36.75 12.72 -33.26
CA SER A 647 36.22 12.79 -31.91
C SER A 647 37.23 13.48 -30.99
N PHE A 648 36.78 14.46 -30.22
CA PHE A 648 37.60 15.13 -29.20
C PHE A 648 37.06 14.82 -27.82
N SER A 649 37.94 14.46 -26.88
CA SER A 649 37.60 14.30 -25.47
C SER A 649 38.66 14.95 -24.60
N THR A 650 38.22 15.73 -23.62
CA THR A 650 39.07 16.31 -22.58
C THR A 650 38.61 15.86 -21.22
N HIS A 651 39.51 15.30 -20.43
CA HIS A 651 39.31 15.08 -19.00
C HIS A 651 40.28 15.97 -18.22
N VAL A 652 39.77 16.68 -17.21
CA VAL A 652 40.56 17.53 -16.33
C VAL A 652 40.31 17.10 -14.90
N ARG A 653 41.36 16.67 -14.19
CA ARG A 653 41.28 16.28 -12.78
C ARG A 653 41.92 17.37 -11.92
N PHE A 654 41.18 17.88 -10.95
CA PHE A 654 41.66 18.90 -10.03
C PHE A 654 42.12 18.28 -8.72
N ILE A 655 43.18 18.86 -8.14
CA ILE A 655 43.69 18.52 -6.80
C ILE A 655 43.98 19.82 -6.05
N SER A 656 43.89 19.81 -4.72
CA SER A 656 44.32 20.92 -3.88
C SER A 656 45.47 20.46 -3.01
N GLU A 657 46.65 21.03 -3.20
CA GLU A 657 47.85 20.73 -2.44
C GLU A 657 48.30 22.02 -1.72
N GLU A 658 48.48 21.96 -0.39
CA GLU A 658 48.98 23.09 0.42
C GLU A 658 48.20 24.42 0.23
N GLY A 659 46.89 24.32 -0.05
CA GLY A 659 46.01 25.48 -0.29
C GLY A 659 46.08 26.05 -1.72
N THR A 660 46.81 25.41 -2.64
CA THR A 660 46.87 25.77 -4.06
C THR A 660 46.16 24.71 -4.90
N VAL A 661 45.24 25.14 -5.76
CA VAL A 661 44.55 24.23 -6.70
C VAL A 661 45.42 23.98 -7.92
N ARG A 662 45.54 22.72 -8.31
CA ARG A 662 46.23 22.26 -9.51
C ARG A 662 45.29 21.39 -10.33
N PHE A 663 45.58 21.22 -11.61
CA PHE A 663 44.92 20.21 -12.42
C PHE A 663 45.90 19.42 -13.27
N SER A 664 45.51 18.20 -13.63
CA SER A 664 46.06 17.46 -14.76
C SER A 664 44.97 17.25 -15.80
N SER A 665 45.36 17.14 -17.07
CA SER A 665 44.44 16.95 -18.18
C SER A 665 44.96 15.98 -19.21
N ASP A 666 44.06 15.19 -19.78
CA ASP A 666 44.27 14.39 -20.98
C ASP A 666 43.31 14.88 -22.06
N ASN A 667 43.87 15.25 -23.20
CA ASN A 667 43.14 15.78 -24.35
C ASN A 667 43.38 14.85 -25.51
N THR A 668 42.37 14.08 -25.86
CA THR A 668 42.45 13.04 -26.88
C THR A 668 41.71 13.48 -28.14
N VAL A 669 42.38 13.30 -29.28
CA VAL A 669 41.81 13.42 -30.61
C VAL A 669 41.86 12.06 -31.28
N GLU A 670 40.71 11.57 -31.71
CA GLU A 670 40.56 10.34 -32.48
C GLU A 670 40.14 10.66 -33.91
N ASP A 671 40.94 10.23 -34.89
CA ASP A 671 40.53 10.14 -36.28
C ASP A 671 39.77 8.84 -36.49
N ILE A 672 38.45 8.97 -36.62
CA ILE A 672 37.52 7.84 -36.71
C ILE A 672 37.71 7.09 -38.04
N LYS A 673 38.15 7.77 -39.10
CA LYS A 673 38.33 7.18 -40.44
C LYS A 673 39.65 6.43 -40.55
N GLU A 674 40.69 6.94 -39.93
CA GLU A 674 42.03 6.34 -39.95
C GLU A 674 42.33 5.44 -38.73
N GLY A 675 41.48 5.45 -37.70
CA GLY A 675 41.67 4.69 -36.46
C GLY A 675 42.91 5.12 -35.68
N ARG A 676 43.27 6.40 -35.76
CA ARG A 676 44.46 6.98 -35.11
C ARG A 676 44.05 7.85 -33.94
N THR A 677 44.74 7.70 -32.83
CA THR A 677 44.50 8.49 -31.62
C THR A 677 45.77 9.24 -31.24
N SER A 678 45.63 10.51 -30.90
CA SER A 678 46.69 11.33 -30.32
C SER A 678 46.20 11.94 -29.01
N THR A 679 47.03 11.90 -27.97
CA THR A 679 46.69 12.47 -26.65
C THR A 679 47.76 13.47 -26.24
N VAL A 680 47.31 14.66 -25.84
CA VAL A 680 48.14 15.71 -25.25
C VAL A 680 47.85 15.79 -23.76
N TYR A 681 48.92 15.77 -22.96
CA TYR A 681 48.84 15.91 -21.51
C TYR A 681 49.17 17.33 -21.09
N GLY A 682 48.35 17.87 -20.18
CA GLY A 682 48.54 19.22 -19.63
C GLY A 682 48.50 19.21 -18.11
N GLU A 683 49.33 20.04 -17.48
CA GLU A 683 49.32 20.27 -16.04
C GLU A 683 49.14 21.77 -15.77
N GLY A 684 48.20 22.14 -14.90
CA GLY A 684 47.90 23.53 -14.58
C GLY A 684 47.95 23.84 -13.10
N ILE A 685 48.32 25.07 -12.76
CA ILE A 685 48.32 25.59 -11.40
C ILE A 685 47.47 26.86 -11.39
N LYS A 686 46.54 26.97 -10.44
CA LYS A 686 45.72 28.16 -10.23
C LYS A 686 46.61 29.32 -9.76
N THR A 687 46.38 30.51 -10.31
CA THR A 687 47.28 31.67 -10.11
C THR A 687 46.64 32.85 -9.39
N ASP A 688 45.33 32.78 -9.12
CA ASP A 688 44.53 33.84 -8.52
C ASP A 688 43.82 33.43 -7.22
#